data_AF-A0A8C4FEC1-F1
#
_entry.id   AF-A0A8C4FEC1-F1
#
_cell.length_a   1.000
_cell.length_b   1.000
_cell.length_c   1.000
_cell.angle_alpha   90.00
_cell.angle_beta   90.00
_cell.angle_gamma   90.00
#
_symmetry.space_group_name_H-M   'P 1'
#
loop_
_entity.id
_entity.type
_entity.pdbx_description
1 polymer ?
#
loop_
_entity_poly.entity_id
_entity_poly.type
_entity_poly.pdbx_seq_one_letter_code
_entity_poly.pdbx_strand_id
1 'polypeptide(L)'
;LTLRQMEPPANPGDIPVELELTVENVESALYQLYFDPEMERKNVAQKWLTQAQTSAQAWQFCWALLGPDKLPEVQFFGASTLHTKISRHWSDLPTDQHESLRMQLLSHILHFSSGPRMVLTRLCVALAAMALNLIPQAWSQPVADMVRAFQPQKPDSEGGSGAEATQDPHAHCLALLELLTVLPEEFQSSRLAQARRAQLREALAGEWAAVCPMLRQLLQSQDSSNQVKEKVLRCLSSWVGLDVPLGESHELVQDCFTALSNPELFDAAVETIVNAISQPDCQRYIDALVNLMPLVLGLHDQLKKAAQDGDMETSHGICRIAVAMGETHSRVLLEQVEHWQEYLALVNMILFCTGIPGHYPVSETTSSLTLTFWYTLQDDILSFEEQKQAVYLQVYRPVYFQLVDVLLHKSHYPSQEDYASWSSDDKEQFRIYRVDISDTLMYVYEMLGAELLSNLYDRLGRQLMDPQQSAVWQDTEALLFGFQSIAETIDVNYSDVIPGLIGLIPRINISNVMLADTVMYTIGSLAEWLADHPVMLGGILPMVLQGLVKAELSVSSVSTLKRICRECRHDLGPYAQDILTVSQDVLLKEVHKSSQCMWLMQALGFLLSALPVEEILVRLHTLVTPHVQQLDTLAQQEPNPSNKQSIIHILGMMSSLFTTLDINRQADNLEGASSPRLAPMQLQYLFTLIRTILSKWLDDSEVVEAVCGVFDKSVRTLLHDFGPMVAQLSGMLGQIYSAFPQASALDLARQMVHIFAGEEHHISNIRSLIELLTSTTLTIFQQGSG
;
A
#
# COMPACT_ATOMS: atom_id res chain seq x y z
N LEU A 1 -53.12 23.21 -6.36
CA LEU A 1 -53.86 23.90 -7.44
C LEU A 1 -53.07 25.15 -7.81
N THR A 2 -52.90 25.38 -9.12
CA THR A 2 -52.06 26.38 -9.82
C THR A 2 -50.54 26.23 -9.69
N LEU A 3 -49.99 25.27 -10.45
CA LEU A 3 -48.64 25.34 -11.01
C LEU A 3 -48.56 26.55 -11.94
N ARG A 4 -47.86 27.62 -11.53
CA ARG A 4 -47.38 28.64 -12.48
C ARG A 4 -46.19 28.04 -13.23
N GLN A 5 -46.38 27.79 -14.52
CA GLN A 5 -45.30 27.56 -15.46
C GLN A 5 -44.40 28.80 -15.46
N MET A 6 -43.16 28.66 -14.99
CA MET A 6 -42.07 29.57 -15.38
C MET A 6 -41.63 29.14 -16.77
N GLU A 7 -41.72 30.05 -17.73
CA GLU A 7 -41.17 29.88 -19.07
C GLU A 7 -39.64 29.72 -19.00
N PRO A 8 -39.03 28.84 -19.82
CA PRO A 8 -37.57 28.75 -19.92
C PRO A 8 -37.02 30.03 -20.55
N PRO A 9 -35.85 30.55 -20.13
CA PRO A 9 -35.21 31.65 -20.82
C PRO A 9 -34.83 31.22 -22.25
N ALA A 10 -34.99 32.15 -23.18
CA ALA A 10 -34.76 31.95 -24.60
C ALA A 10 -33.28 31.68 -24.92
N ASN A 11 -33.07 30.85 -25.94
CA ASN A 11 -31.82 30.45 -26.63
C ASN A 11 -30.95 29.34 -25.99
N PRO A 12 -31.09 28.08 -26.45
CA PRO A 12 -30.17 26.97 -26.13
C PRO A 12 -28.93 26.93 -27.06
N GLY A 13 -28.36 28.10 -27.40
CA GLY A 13 -27.44 28.24 -28.53
C GLY A 13 -26.07 28.85 -28.26
N ASP A 14 -25.87 29.57 -27.14
CA ASP A 14 -24.60 30.27 -26.92
C ASP A 14 -23.64 29.44 -26.07
N ILE A 15 -22.48 29.18 -26.65
CA ILE A 15 -21.31 28.64 -25.95
C ILE A 15 -20.94 29.66 -24.86
N PRO A 16 -20.74 29.27 -23.57
CA PRO A 16 -20.54 30.19 -22.44
C PRO A 16 -19.37 31.19 -22.55
N VAL A 17 -18.56 31.17 -23.60
CA VAL A 17 -17.30 31.92 -23.71
C VAL A 17 -17.52 33.45 -23.86
N GLU A 18 -18.73 33.93 -24.16
CA GLU A 18 -19.04 35.37 -24.31
C GLU A 18 -20.09 35.93 -23.32
N LEU A 19 -20.50 35.16 -22.29
CA LEU A 19 -21.52 35.60 -21.35
C LEU A 19 -20.96 36.60 -20.31
N GLU A 20 -21.68 37.72 -20.10
CA GLU A 20 -21.41 38.63 -18.98
C GLU A 20 -21.58 37.90 -17.63
N LEU A 21 -20.74 38.22 -16.64
CA LEU A 21 -20.76 37.62 -15.30
C LEU A 21 -21.92 38.19 -14.46
N THR A 22 -23.15 37.76 -14.75
CA THR A 22 -24.36 38.07 -13.96
C THR A 22 -24.82 36.85 -13.15
N VAL A 23 -25.68 37.07 -12.16
CA VAL A 23 -26.23 35.99 -11.32
C VAL A 23 -27.00 34.97 -12.16
N GLU A 24 -27.78 35.43 -13.15
CA GLU A 24 -28.58 34.58 -14.02
C GLU A 24 -27.72 33.68 -14.92
N ASN A 25 -26.62 34.21 -15.45
CA ASN A 25 -25.70 33.44 -16.29
C ASN A 25 -24.93 32.41 -15.47
N VAL A 26 -24.58 32.73 -14.22
CA VAL A 26 -23.99 31.77 -13.29
C VAL A 26 -24.97 30.65 -12.95
N GLU A 27 -26.24 30.96 -12.72
CA GLU A 27 -27.29 29.96 -12.50
C GLU A 27 -27.51 29.06 -13.71
N SER A 28 -27.53 29.63 -14.92
CA SER A 28 -27.66 28.88 -16.17
C SER A 28 -26.48 27.92 -16.36
N ALA A 29 -25.24 28.39 -16.13
CA ALA A 29 -24.05 27.56 -16.22
C ALA A 29 -24.02 26.45 -15.15
N LEU A 30 -24.51 26.73 -13.92
CA LEU A 30 -24.66 25.71 -12.89
C LEU A 30 -25.71 24.67 -13.27
N TYR A 31 -26.83 25.10 -13.84
CA TYR A 31 -27.86 24.19 -14.34
C TYR A 31 -27.31 23.27 -15.43
N GLN A 32 -26.51 23.83 -16.36
CA GLN A 32 -25.82 23.06 -17.38
C GLN A 32 -24.82 22.06 -16.76
N LEU A 33 -24.04 22.47 -15.77
CA LEU A 33 -23.07 21.60 -15.10
C LEU A 33 -23.75 20.40 -14.39
N TYR A 34 -24.83 20.65 -13.66
CA TYR A 34 -25.50 19.61 -12.87
C TYR A 34 -26.41 18.72 -13.71
N PHE A 35 -27.19 19.28 -14.64
CA PHE A 35 -28.33 18.59 -15.27
C PHE A 35 -28.16 18.26 -16.75
N ASP A 36 -27.16 18.79 -17.46
CA ASP A 36 -26.95 18.48 -18.89
C ASP A 36 -26.42 17.04 -19.05
N PRO A 37 -26.99 16.18 -19.91
CA PRO A 37 -26.49 14.82 -20.11
C PRO A 37 -25.15 14.76 -20.88
N GLU A 38 -24.76 15.81 -21.60
CA GLU A 38 -23.58 15.81 -22.46
C GLU A 38 -22.31 16.24 -21.68
N MET A 39 -21.32 15.35 -21.60
CA MET A 39 -20.09 15.59 -20.82
C MET A 39 -19.27 16.79 -21.34
N GLU A 40 -19.26 17.03 -22.65
CA GLU A 40 -18.57 18.18 -23.25
C GLU A 40 -19.15 19.51 -22.77
N ARG A 41 -20.48 19.60 -22.67
CA ARG A 41 -21.16 20.80 -22.17
C ARG A 41 -20.91 21.03 -20.69
N LYS A 42 -20.88 19.97 -19.88
CA LYS A 42 -20.44 20.05 -18.47
C LYS A 42 -19.02 20.57 -18.35
N ASN A 43 -18.10 20.10 -19.19
CA ASN A 43 -16.71 20.56 -19.18
C ASN A 43 -16.59 22.04 -19.53
N VAL A 44 -17.37 22.52 -20.50
CA VAL A 44 -17.40 23.95 -20.87
C VAL A 44 -17.97 24.80 -19.73
N ALA A 45 -19.10 24.40 -19.15
CA ALA A 45 -19.70 25.07 -18.00
C ALA A 45 -18.75 25.12 -16.80
N GLN A 46 -18.08 24.01 -16.48
CA GLN A 46 -17.10 23.93 -15.39
C GLN A 46 -15.93 24.89 -15.61
N LYS A 47 -15.37 24.95 -16.83
CA LYS A 47 -14.28 25.88 -17.17
C LYS A 47 -14.71 27.33 -16.99
N TRP A 48 -15.91 27.67 -17.47
CA TRP A 48 -16.45 29.02 -17.34
C TRP A 48 -16.74 29.39 -15.88
N LEU A 49 -17.37 28.51 -15.10
CA LEU A 49 -17.63 28.72 -13.68
C LEU A 49 -16.34 28.87 -12.86
N THR A 50 -15.28 28.14 -13.22
CA THR A 50 -13.96 28.30 -12.58
C THR A 50 -13.38 29.70 -12.86
N GLN A 51 -13.55 30.21 -14.08
CA GLN A 51 -13.18 31.59 -14.42
C GLN A 51 -14.04 32.59 -13.65
N ALA A 52 -15.36 32.36 -13.55
CA ALA A 52 -16.28 33.19 -12.78
C ALA A 52 -15.87 33.28 -11.30
N GLN A 53 -15.47 32.17 -10.67
CA GLN A 53 -15.01 32.15 -9.28
C GLN A 53 -13.75 33.00 -9.03
N THR A 54 -12.87 33.12 -10.02
CA THR A 54 -11.64 33.92 -9.88
C THR A 54 -11.85 35.40 -10.21
N SER A 55 -12.94 35.76 -10.88
CA SER A 55 -13.26 37.15 -11.29
C SER A 55 -13.51 38.12 -10.11
N ALA A 56 -13.35 39.42 -10.30
CA ALA A 56 -13.64 40.41 -9.24
C ALA A 56 -15.13 40.45 -8.85
N GLN A 57 -16.02 40.19 -9.82
CA GLN A 57 -17.48 40.15 -9.66
C GLN A 57 -17.93 39.05 -8.68
N ALA A 58 -17.11 38.01 -8.48
CA ALA A 58 -17.42 36.93 -7.55
C ALA A 58 -17.64 37.40 -6.11
N TRP A 59 -17.05 38.52 -5.67
CA TRP A 59 -17.32 39.10 -4.34
C TRP A 59 -18.76 39.61 -4.17
N GLN A 60 -19.48 39.86 -5.27
CA GLN A 60 -20.84 40.38 -5.25
C GLN A 60 -21.88 39.30 -5.55
N PHE A 61 -21.71 38.56 -6.67
CA PHE A 61 -22.72 37.59 -7.07
C PHE A 61 -22.84 36.41 -6.10
N CYS A 62 -21.77 36.04 -5.39
CA CYS A 62 -21.79 34.90 -4.47
C CYS A 62 -22.84 35.04 -3.34
N TRP A 63 -23.08 36.26 -2.86
CA TRP A 63 -24.10 36.55 -1.86
C TRP A 63 -25.52 36.46 -2.42
N ALA A 64 -25.71 36.87 -3.67
CA ALA A 64 -27.00 36.74 -4.35
C ALA A 64 -27.37 35.27 -4.58
N LEU A 65 -26.38 34.40 -4.84
CA LEU A 65 -26.59 32.96 -4.98
C LEU A 65 -26.96 32.26 -3.67
N LEU A 66 -26.69 32.89 -2.51
CA LEU A 66 -27.10 32.41 -1.19
C LEU A 66 -28.54 32.80 -0.81
N GLY A 67 -29.31 33.33 -1.77
CA GLY A 67 -30.72 33.67 -1.56
C GLY A 67 -31.58 32.44 -1.20
N PRO A 68 -32.63 32.61 -0.37
CA PRO A 68 -33.52 31.51 0.03
C PRO A 68 -34.38 30.98 -1.12
N ASP A 69 -34.47 31.72 -2.23
CA ASP A 69 -35.17 31.35 -3.46
C ASP A 69 -34.35 30.41 -4.38
N LYS A 70 -33.08 30.15 -4.04
CA LYS A 70 -32.15 29.38 -4.85
C LYS A 70 -32.08 27.91 -4.41
N LEU A 71 -31.74 27.03 -5.35
CA LEU A 71 -31.51 25.60 -5.07
C LEU A 71 -30.25 25.40 -4.19
N PRO A 72 -30.18 24.37 -3.34
CA PRO A 72 -29.03 24.11 -2.48
C PRO A 72 -27.69 24.01 -3.22
N GLU A 73 -27.69 23.46 -4.44
CA GLU A 73 -26.49 23.33 -5.28
C GLU A 73 -25.97 24.70 -5.75
N VAL A 74 -26.89 25.64 -6.03
CA VAL A 74 -26.56 27.02 -6.40
C VAL A 74 -26.03 27.78 -5.18
N GLN A 75 -26.69 27.62 -4.04
CA GLN A 75 -26.23 28.18 -2.76
C GLN A 75 -24.84 27.65 -2.39
N PHE A 76 -24.58 26.36 -2.60
CA PHE A 76 -23.28 25.75 -2.37
C PHE A 76 -22.19 26.37 -3.25
N PHE A 77 -22.47 26.64 -4.52
CA PHE A 77 -21.53 27.36 -5.38
C PHE A 77 -21.25 28.78 -4.88
N GLY A 78 -22.27 29.49 -4.39
CA GLY A 78 -22.11 30.80 -3.74
C GLY A 78 -21.15 30.73 -2.53
N ALA A 79 -21.39 29.81 -1.60
CA ALA A 79 -20.53 29.59 -0.44
C ALA A 79 -19.11 29.14 -0.83
N SER A 80 -18.97 28.27 -1.84
CA SER A 80 -17.67 27.80 -2.33
C SER A 80 -16.87 28.91 -3.01
N THR A 81 -17.56 29.81 -3.70
CA THR A 81 -16.95 31.00 -4.31
C THR A 81 -16.40 31.93 -3.23
N LEU A 82 -17.17 32.17 -2.16
CA LEU A 82 -16.72 32.94 -0.99
C LEU A 82 -15.46 32.35 -0.35
N HIS A 83 -15.46 31.05 -0.07
CA HIS A 83 -14.28 30.38 0.48
C HIS A 83 -13.06 30.51 -0.44
N THR A 84 -13.23 30.29 -1.74
CA THR A 84 -12.14 30.42 -2.73
C THR A 84 -11.58 31.85 -2.77
N LYS A 85 -12.47 32.85 -2.70
CA LYS A 85 -12.10 34.26 -2.66
C LYS A 85 -11.32 34.62 -1.40
N ILE A 86 -11.81 34.20 -0.24
CA ILE A 86 -11.16 34.46 1.05
C ILE A 86 -9.82 33.73 1.16
N SER A 87 -9.73 32.48 0.69
CA SER A 87 -8.52 31.66 0.82
C SER A 87 -7.42 32.03 -0.19
N ARG A 88 -7.78 32.37 -1.44
CA ARG A 88 -6.80 32.61 -2.52
C ARG A 88 -6.63 34.06 -2.93
N HIS A 89 -7.65 34.88 -2.72
CA HIS A 89 -7.71 36.27 -3.19
C HIS A 89 -7.87 37.25 -2.02
N TRP A 90 -7.35 36.90 -0.84
CA TRP A 90 -7.44 37.75 0.36
C TRP A 90 -6.84 39.14 0.17
N SER A 91 -5.77 39.24 -0.62
CA SER A 91 -5.10 40.52 -0.94
C SER A 91 -5.97 41.52 -1.70
N ASP A 92 -7.03 41.04 -2.36
CA ASP A 92 -7.92 41.88 -3.16
C ASP A 92 -8.91 42.66 -2.28
N LEU A 93 -9.05 42.27 -1.00
CA LEU A 93 -10.00 42.85 -0.06
C LEU A 93 -9.33 43.96 0.78
N PRO A 94 -9.88 45.20 0.77
CA PRO A 94 -9.41 46.28 1.64
C PRO A 94 -9.62 45.99 3.13
N THR A 95 -8.68 46.45 3.97
CA THR A 95 -8.69 46.18 5.42
C THR A 95 -9.90 46.75 6.16
N ASP A 96 -10.50 47.83 5.65
CA ASP A 96 -11.72 48.44 6.16
C ASP A 96 -12.97 47.57 5.97
N GLN A 97 -12.94 46.63 5.02
CA GLN A 97 -14.07 45.75 4.72
C GLN A 97 -14.03 44.43 5.50
N HIS A 98 -12.91 44.12 6.18
CA HIS A 98 -12.75 42.89 6.93
C HIS A 98 -13.85 42.71 7.99
N GLU A 99 -14.15 43.74 8.77
CA GLU A 99 -15.16 43.63 9.82
C GLU A 99 -16.58 43.43 9.26
N SER A 100 -16.90 44.14 8.18
CA SER A 100 -18.20 43.99 7.52
C SER A 100 -18.37 42.59 6.93
N LEU A 101 -17.33 42.04 6.30
CA LEU A 101 -17.36 40.68 5.75
C LEU A 101 -17.54 39.64 6.86
N ARG A 102 -16.88 39.84 8.01
CA ARG A 102 -16.97 38.95 9.18
C ARG A 102 -18.41 38.87 9.69
N MET A 103 -19.03 40.03 9.90
CA MET A 103 -20.42 40.12 10.36
C MET A 103 -21.41 39.55 9.35
N GLN A 104 -21.16 39.74 8.06
CA GLN A 104 -21.99 39.15 6.99
C GLN A 104 -21.90 37.61 6.99
N LEU A 105 -20.70 37.04 7.05
CA LEU A 105 -20.52 35.59 7.14
C LEU A 105 -21.20 35.00 8.37
N LEU A 106 -21.01 35.60 9.55
CA LEU A 106 -21.67 35.16 10.79
C LEU A 106 -23.19 35.18 10.67
N SER A 107 -23.76 36.26 10.14
CA SER A 107 -25.21 36.39 9.90
C SER A 107 -25.73 35.29 8.96
N HIS A 108 -25.02 35.02 7.86
CA HIS A 108 -25.39 33.95 6.94
C HIS A 108 -25.24 32.56 7.57
N ILE A 109 -24.20 32.30 8.36
CA ILE A 109 -24.05 31.02 9.07
C ILE A 109 -25.22 30.79 10.05
N LEU A 110 -25.63 31.83 10.79
CA LEU A 110 -26.81 31.75 11.66
C LEU A 110 -28.10 31.50 10.86
N HIS A 111 -28.27 32.16 9.71
CA HIS A 111 -29.43 31.92 8.84
C HIS A 111 -29.45 30.48 8.27
N PHE A 112 -28.29 29.96 7.87
CA PHE A 112 -28.14 28.60 7.34
C PHE A 112 -28.03 27.52 8.42
N SER A 113 -28.10 27.85 9.72
CA SER A 113 -28.09 26.88 10.81
C SER A 113 -29.24 25.87 10.73
N SER A 114 -30.39 26.31 10.21
CA SER A 114 -31.56 25.47 9.91
C SER A 114 -31.67 25.08 8.42
N GLY A 115 -30.66 25.40 7.62
CA GLY A 115 -30.62 25.21 6.16
C GLY A 115 -29.88 23.95 5.69
N PRO A 116 -29.52 23.86 4.40
CA PRO A 116 -28.77 22.72 3.87
C PRO A 116 -27.37 22.61 4.48
N ARG A 117 -27.06 21.46 5.09
CA ARG A 117 -25.78 21.20 5.79
C ARG A 117 -24.55 21.49 4.92
N MET A 118 -24.58 21.11 3.64
CA MET A 118 -23.45 21.35 2.73
C MET A 118 -23.09 22.84 2.56
N VAL A 119 -24.09 23.72 2.60
CA VAL A 119 -23.90 25.18 2.49
C VAL A 119 -23.39 25.72 3.82
N LEU A 120 -23.98 25.27 4.94
CA LEU A 120 -23.54 25.64 6.29
C LEU A 120 -22.05 25.30 6.50
N THR A 121 -21.64 24.06 6.23
CA THR A 121 -20.24 23.63 6.36
C THR A 121 -19.33 24.48 5.49
N ARG A 122 -19.72 24.77 4.24
CA ARG A 122 -18.90 25.58 3.33
C ARG A 122 -18.77 27.04 3.78
N LEU A 123 -19.81 27.62 4.37
CA LEU A 123 -19.75 28.95 4.99
C LEU A 123 -18.89 28.96 6.25
N CYS A 124 -18.96 27.91 7.07
CA CYS A 124 -18.08 27.74 8.22
C CYS A 124 -16.61 27.67 7.79
N VAL A 125 -16.31 26.91 6.73
CA VAL A 125 -14.99 26.83 6.08
C VAL A 125 -14.53 28.20 5.55
N ALA A 126 -15.43 28.98 4.94
CA ALA A 126 -15.12 30.34 4.50
C ALA A 126 -14.75 31.27 5.68
N LEU A 127 -15.51 31.20 6.78
CA LEU A 127 -15.21 31.98 7.99
C LEU A 127 -13.94 31.51 8.70
N ALA A 128 -13.67 30.21 8.72
CA ALA A 128 -12.41 29.65 9.22
C ALA A 128 -11.21 30.16 8.41
N ALA A 129 -11.26 30.12 7.07
CA ALA A 129 -10.23 30.69 6.21
C ALA A 129 -10.00 32.19 6.48
N MET A 130 -11.08 32.95 6.73
CA MET A 130 -11.00 34.35 7.11
C MET A 130 -10.33 34.53 8.48
N ALA A 131 -10.68 33.70 9.46
CA ALA A 131 -10.05 33.72 10.79
C ALA A 131 -8.54 33.46 10.68
N LEU A 132 -8.11 32.46 9.88
CA LEU A 132 -6.69 32.15 9.66
C LEU A 132 -5.91 33.29 8.98
N ASN A 133 -6.57 34.12 8.18
CA ASN A 133 -5.96 35.32 7.60
C ASN A 133 -5.84 36.47 8.62
N LEU A 134 -6.74 36.56 9.61
CA LEU A 134 -6.80 37.66 10.58
C LEU A 134 -6.02 37.40 11.88
N ILE A 135 -5.95 36.16 12.35
CA ILE A 135 -5.23 35.76 13.57
C ILE A 135 -3.72 35.90 13.35
N PRO A 136 -2.87 36.29 14.31
CA PRO A 136 -3.21 36.88 15.60
C PRO A 136 -3.31 38.42 15.55
N GLN A 137 -2.98 39.05 14.42
CA GLN A 137 -2.71 40.50 14.35
C GLN A 137 -3.99 41.36 14.35
N ALA A 138 -5.04 40.90 13.67
CA ALA A 138 -6.29 41.65 13.48
C ALA A 138 -7.47 41.04 14.23
N TRP A 139 -7.40 39.76 14.60
CA TRP A 139 -8.42 39.09 15.41
C TRP A 139 -7.76 38.33 16.56
N SER A 140 -7.85 38.89 17.76
CA SER A 140 -7.13 38.41 18.94
C SER A 140 -7.84 37.31 19.73
N GLN A 141 -9.18 37.20 19.64
CA GLN A 141 -9.99 36.20 20.37
C GLN A 141 -11.10 35.62 19.47
N PRO A 142 -10.73 34.86 18.42
CA PRO A 142 -11.68 34.30 17.46
C PRO A 142 -12.72 33.38 18.09
N VAL A 143 -12.32 32.45 18.98
CA VAL A 143 -13.26 31.48 19.55
C VAL A 143 -14.23 32.20 20.49
N ALA A 144 -13.75 33.09 21.36
CA ALA A 144 -14.63 33.80 22.30
C ALA A 144 -15.68 34.65 21.58
N ASP A 145 -15.30 35.32 20.48
CA ASP A 145 -16.23 36.10 19.66
C ASP A 145 -17.26 35.22 18.95
N MET A 146 -16.83 34.08 18.39
CA MET A 146 -17.73 33.10 17.78
C MET A 146 -18.72 32.57 18.83
N VAL A 147 -18.25 32.14 19.99
CA VAL A 147 -19.13 31.65 21.06
C VAL A 147 -20.16 32.71 21.47
N ARG A 148 -19.73 33.97 21.62
CA ARG A 148 -20.63 35.08 21.96
C ARG A 148 -21.67 35.35 20.86
N ALA A 149 -21.29 35.22 19.59
CA ALA A 149 -22.18 35.45 18.45
C ALA A 149 -23.28 34.38 18.32
N PHE A 150 -22.98 33.13 18.72
CA PHE A 150 -23.91 32.00 18.62
C PHE A 150 -24.72 31.75 19.91
N GLN A 151 -24.40 32.43 21.01
CA GLN A 151 -25.23 32.42 22.22
C GLN A 151 -26.57 33.12 21.97
N PRO A 152 -27.69 32.60 22.50
CA PRO A 152 -28.99 33.24 22.35
C PRO A 152 -28.94 34.64 22.99
N GLN A 153 -29.13 35.67 22.16
CA GLN A 153 -29.24 37.03 22.64
C GLN A 153 -30.50 37.12 23.50
N LYS A 154 -30.37 37.55 24.76
CA LYS A 154 -31.54 37.95 25.55
C LYS A 154 -32.27 39.03 24.75
N PRO A 155 -33.58 38.93 24.52
CA PRO A 155 -34.31 40.04 23.92
C PRO A 155 -34.15 41.23 24.85
N ASP A 156 -33.43 42.25 24.37
CA ASP A 156 -33.37 43.52 25.05
C ASP A 156 -34.82 44.00 25.24
N SER A 157 -35.15 44.20 26.51
CA SER A 157 -36.44 44.76 26.88
C SER A 157 -36.55 46.14 26.25
N GLU A 158 -37.70 46.37 25.61
CA GLU A 158 -38.19 47.65 25.09
C GLU A 158 -37.84 48.00 23.63
N GLY A 159 -38.68 47.50 22.72
CA GLY A 159 -39.18 48.32 21.61
C GLY A 159 -38.78 47.87 20.22
N GLY A 160 -39.62 47.06 19.56
CA GLY A 160 -39.51 46.85 18.12
C GLY A 160 -40.35 45.67 17.63
N SER A 161 -41.39 45.99 16.87
CA SER A 161 -42.39 45.07 16.31
C SER A 161 -41.84 43.99 15.38
N GLY A 162 -42.30 42.74 15.60
CA GLY A 162 -42.76 41.87 14.51
C GLY A 162 -41.71 41.24 13.60
N ALA A 163 -40.91 40.31 14.14
CA ALA A 163 -40.51 39.09 13.45
C ALA A 163 -40.06 38.08 14.52
N GLU A 164 -40.87 37.06 14.77
CA GLU A 164 -40.44 35.88 15.53
C GLU A 164 -39.36 35.17 14.72
N ALA A 165 -38.11 35.62 14.83
CA ALA A 165 -36.97 34.79 14.46
C ALA A 165 -36.93 33.68 15.51
N THR A 166 -37.50 32.53 15.15
CA THR A 166 -37.30 31.22 15.77
C THR A 166 -35.81 30.94 15.91
N GLN A 167 -35.17 31.47 16.96
CA GLN A 167 -33.84 31.07 17.38
C GLN A 167 -33.99 29.65 17.90
N ASP A 168 -33.59 28.66 17.12
CA ASP A 168 -33.47 27.29 17.61
C ASP A 168 -32.08 27.19 18.28
N PRO A 169 -32.01 27.19 19.63
CA PRO A 169 -30.73 27.17 20.34
C PRO A 169 -29.93 25.89 20.02
N HIS A 170 -30.62 24.82 19.61
CA HIS A 170 -30.01 23.57 19.20
C HIS A 170 -29.25 23.71 17.87
N ALA A 171 -29.90 24.29 16.86
CA ALA A 171 -29.27 24.53 15.55
C ALA A 171 -28.08 25.49 15.65
N HIS A 172 -28.17 26.52 16.49
CA HIS A 172 -27.04 27.42 16.75
C HIS A 172 -25.85 26.70 17.41
N CYS A 173 -26.11 25.80 18.36
CA CYS A 173 -25.06 25.00 18.98
C CYS A 173 -24.38 24.09 17.95
N LEU A 174 -25.14 23.44 17.07
CA LEU A 174 -24.58 22.59 16.01
C LEU A 174 -23.74 23.39 15.00
N ALA A 175 -24.21 24.58 14.61
CA ALA A 175 -23.47 25.45 13.70
C ALA A 175 -22.17 25.98 14.33
N LEU A 176 -22.18 26.31 15.63
CA LEU A 176 -20.97 26.67 16.37
C LEU A 176 -19.97 25.52 16.40
N LEU A 177 -20.42 24.30 16.73
CA LEU A 177 -19.54 23.12 16.74
C LEU A 177 -18.97 22.82 15.36
N GLU A 178 -19.76 22.98 14.29
CA GLU A 178 -19.28 22.86 12.92
C GLU A 178 -18.16 23.86 12.63
N LEU A 179 -18.36 25.13 12.97
CA LEU A 179 -17.35 26.19 12.80
C LEU A 179 -16.06 25.89 13.57
N LEU A 180 -16.18 25.45 14.82
CA LEU A 180 -15.03 25.06 15.64
C LEU A 180 -14.34 23.80 15.11
N THR A 181 -15.06 22.88 14.45
CA THR A 181 -14.49 21.66 13.86
C THR A 181 -13.71 21.97 12.58
N VAL A 182 -14.23 22.83 11.70
CA VAL A 182 -13.57 23.13 10.42
C VAL A 182 -12.39 24.10 10.56
N LEU A 183 -12.29 24.85 11.66
CA LEU A 183 -11.21 25.81 11.87
C LEU A 183 -9.82 25.16 11.90
N PRO A 184 -9.57 24.10 12.70
CA PRO A 184 -8.33 23.33 12.62
C PRO A 184 -8.12 22.63 11.27
N GLU A 185 -9.17 22.08 10.66
CA GLU A 185 -9.10 21.37 9.37
C GLU A 185 -8.65 22.31 8.23
N GLU A 186 -9.17 23.54 8.20
CA GLU A 186 -8.72 24.58 7.26
C GLU A 186 -7.27 24.98 7.52
N PHE A 187 -6.82 25.06 8.78
CA PHE A 187 -5.42 25.31 9.08
C PHE A 187 -4.51 24.21 8.53
N GLN A 188 -4.90 22.95 8.71
CA GLN A 188 -4.12 21.81 8.22
C GLN A 188 -4.01 21.78 6.70
N SER A 189 -5.11 22.01 6.00
CA SER A 189 -5.18 21.97 4.52
C SER A 189 -4.63 23.24 3.84
N SER A 190 -4.54 24.35 4.57
CA SER A 190 -4.04 25.63 4.03
C SER A 190 -2.55 25.59 3.64
N ARG A 191 -2.24 26.16 2.47
CA ARG A 191 -0.86 26.33 1.98
C ARG A 191 -0.27 27.63 2.54
N LEU A 192 0.23 27.57 3.76
CA LEU A 192 0.85 28.70 4.46
C LEU A 192 2.37 28.58 4.51
N ALA A 193 3.06 29.73 4.50
CA ALA A 193 4.50 29.77 4.77
C ALA A 193 4.82 29.27 6.18
N GLN A 194 5.96 28.61 6.37
CA GLN A 194 6.32 27.94 7.64
C GLN A 194 6.24 28.86 8.87
N ALA A 195 6.76 30.09 8.77
CA ALA A 195 6.70 31.07 9.87
C ALA A 195 5.26 31.45 10.25
N ARG A 196 4.40 31.64 9.24
CA ARG A 196 2.98 31.95 9.44
C ARG A 196 2.24 30.75 10.05
N ARG A 197 2.56 29.54 9.60
CA ARG A 197 1.99 28.29 10.13
C ARG A 197 2.34 28.09 11.61
N ALA A 198 3.59 28.37 12.00
CA ALA A 198 4.02 28.29 13.40
C ALA A 198 3.26 29.29 14.29
N GLN A 199 3.17 30.57 13.87
CA GLN A 199 2.43 31.61 14.60
C GLN A 199 0.95 31.27 14.77
N LEU A 200 0.31 30.77 13.72
CA LEU A 200 -1.10 30.38 13.77
C LEU A 200 -1.33 29.15 14.64
N ARG A 201 -0.42 28.16 14.62
CA ARG A 201 -0.51 26.99 15.50
C ARG A 201 -0.46 27.41 16.97
N GLU A 202 0.48 28.28 17.35
CA GLU A 202 0.59 28.78 18.72
C GLU A 202 -0.66 29.57 19.15
N ALA A 203 -1.17 30.44 18.28
CA ALA A 203 -2.37 31.21 18.56
C ALA A 203 -3.61 30.32 18.70
N LEU A 204 -3.80 29.34 17.80
CA LEU A 204 -4.92 28.40 17.87
C LEU A 204 -4.82 27.48 19.09
N ALA A 205 -3.62 26.98 19.42
CA ALA A 205 -3.41 26.20 20.64
C ALA A 205 -3.78 27.01 21.90
N GLY A 206 -3.51 28.32 21.92
CA GLY A 206 -3.94 29.21 23.00
C GLY A 206 -5.47 29.32 23.15
N GLU A 207 -6.23 29.16 22.07
CA GLU A 207 -7.70 29.16 22.12
C GLU A 207 -8.29 27.85 22.68
N TRP A 208 -7.50 26.77 22.77
CA TRP A 208 -7.94 25.48 23.30
C TRP A 208 -8.47 25.59 24.74
N ALA A 209 -7.86 26.45 25.55
CA ALA A 209 -8.28 26.70 26.93
C ALA A 209 -9.74 27.19 27.04
N ALA A 210 -10.28 27.82 26.00
CA ALA A 210 -11.69 28.21 25.92
C ALA A 210 -12.59 27.11 25.34
N VAL A 211 -12.08 26.33 24.39
CA VAL A 211 -12.85 25.27 23.70
C VAL A 211 -13.05 24.05 24.59
N CYS A 212 -11.99 23.57 25.26
CA CYS A 212 -12.00 22.32 26.03
C CYS A 212 -13.13 22.28 27.10
N PRO A 213 -13.29 23.30 27.97
CA PRO A 213 -14.33 23.26 29.00
C PRO A 213 -15.75 23.25 28.42
N MET A 214 -15.96 23.93 27.29
CA MET A 214 -17.26 23.96 26.62
C MET A 214 -17.61 22.59 26.03
N LEU A 215 -16.67 21.95 25.34
CA LEU A 215 -16.85 20.61 24.80
C LEU A 215 -17.18 19.61 25.92
N ARG A 216 -16.45 19.70 27.04
CA ARG A 216 -16.69 18.86 28.21
C ARG A 216 -18.10 19.04 28.78
N GLN A 217 -18.54 20.29 28.96
CA GLN A 217 -19.88 20.59 29.45
C GLN A 217 -20.98 20.02 28.52
N LEU A 218 -20.79 20.14 27.19
CA LEU A 218 -21.75 19.63 26.21
C LEU A 218 -21.79 18.10 26.18
N LEU A 219 -20.65 17.43 26.38
CA LEU A 219 -20.57 15.97 26.40
C LEU A 219 -21.20 15.37 27.66
N GLN A 220 -20.91 15.96 28.83
CA GLN A 220 -21.41 15.51 30.14
C GLN A 220 -22.88 15.84 30.38
N SER A 221 -23.42 16.87 29.72
CA SER A 221 -24.82 17.25 29.87
C SER A 221 -25.78 16.13 29.43
N GLN A 222 -26.79 15.85 30.25
CA GLN A 222 -27.87 14.91 29.91
C GLN A 222 -28.89 15.50 28.94
N ASP A 223 -29.01 16.84 28.90
CA ASP A 223 -29.92 17.54 28.00
C ASP A 223 -29.38 17.64 26.55
N SER A 224 -28.10 17.31 26.35
CA SER A 224 -27.46 17.32 25.02
C SER A 224 -27.90 16.11 24.20
N SER A 225 -28.41 16.36 22.99
CA SER A 225 -28.76 15.28 22.06
C SER A 225 -27.53 14.52 21.54
N ASN A 226 -27.72 13.29 21.06
CA ASN A 226 -26.63 12.48 20.49
C ASN A 226 -25.93 13.20 19.33
N GLN A 227 -26.67 13.94 18.48
CA GLN A 227 -26.07 14.74 17.41
C GLN A 227 -25.11 15.83 17.93
N VAL A 228 -25.42 16.46 19.07
CA VAL A 228 -24.52 17.45 19.69
C VAL A 228 -23.28 16.74 20.22
N LYS A 229 -23.44 15.61 20.92
CA LYS A 229 -22.31 14.81 21.45
C LYS A 229 -21.41 14.30 20.33
N GLU A 230 -21.98 13.82 19.23
CA GLU A 230 -21.25 13.40 18.03
C GLU A 230 -20.43 14.55 17.43
N LYS A 231 -21.00 15.77 17.34
CA LYS A 231 -20.28 16.96 16.89
C LYS A 231 -19.20 17.42 17.87
N VAL A 232 -19.41 17.25 19.18
CA VAL A 232 -18.38 17.50 20.20
C VAL A 232 -17.18 16.56 20.02
N LEU A 233 -17.43 15.27 19.79
CA LEU A 233 -16.39 14.28 19.54
C LEU A 233 -15.57 14.63 18.29
N ARG A 234 -16.25 14.91 17.16
CA ARG A 234 -15.56 15.35 15.92
C ARG A 234 -14.77 16.64 16.12
N CYS A 235 -15.32 17.60 16.86
CA CYS A 235 -14.62 18.83 17.19
C CYS A 235 -13.33 18.51 17.96
N LEU A 236 -13.39 17.74 19.05
CA LEU A 236 -12.19 17.32 19.77
C LEU A 236 -11.16 16.65 18.84
N SER A 237 -11.60 15.70 18.01
CA SER A 237 -10.70 15.01 17.06
C SER A 237 -10.00 15.96 16.09
N SER A 238 -10.67 17.01 15.62
CA SER A 238 -10.10 18.03 14.75
C SER A 238 -9.05 18.88 15.49
N TRP A 239 -9.35 19.29 16.73
CA TRP A 239 -8.44 20.09 17.55
C TRP A 239 -7.20 19.32 18.02
N VAL A 240 -7.35 18.03 18.30
CA VAL A 240 -6.24 17.10 18.54
C VAL A 240 -5.22 17.15 17.39
N GLY A 241 -5.65 17.37 16.15
CA GLY A 241 -4.76 17.55 15.00
C GLY A 241 -3.90 18.83 15.02
N LEU A 242 -4.06 19.72 16.01
CA LEU A 242 -3.22 20.92 16.20
C LEU A 242 -2.09 20.72 17.22
N ASP A 243 -1.84 19.47 17.64
CA ASP A 243 -0.83 19.11 18.65
C ASP A 243 -1.15 19.71 20.03
N VAL A 244 -2.44 19.77 20.38
CA VAL A 244 -2.89 20.22 21.69
C VAL A 244 -2.39 19.26 22.78
N PRO A 245 -1.81 19.75 23.89
CA PRO A 245 -1.31 18.93 25.00
C PRO A 245 -2.32 17.92 25.56
N LEU A 246 -1.95 16.63 25.61
CA LEU A 246 -2.78 15.59 26.23
C LEU A 246 -3.08 15.88 27.71
N GLY A 247 -2.15 16.53 28.43
CA GLY A 247 -2.37 16.92 29.82
C GLY A 247 -3.58 17.84 30.03
N GLU A 248 -3.89 18.71 29.06
CA GLU A 248 -5.03 19.64 29.13
C GLU A 248 -6.34 19.03 28.60
N SER A 249 -6.25 18.00 27.76
CA SER A 249 -7.40 17.30 27.18
C SER A 249 -7.75 15.99 27.89
N HIS A 250 -6.91 15.52 28.82
CA HIS A 250 -7.02 14.21 29.48
C HIS A 250 -8.42 13.92 30.04
N GLU A 251 -9.00 14.87 30.78
CA GLU A 251 -10.33 14.68 31.37
C GLU A 251 -11.45 14.58 30.33
N LEU A 252 -11.34 15.34 29.23
CA LEU A 252 -12.30 15.27 28.14
C LEU A 252 -12.17 13.96 27.35
N VAL A 253 -10.94 13.47 27.15
CA VAL A 253 -10.68 12.15 26.56
C VAL A 253 -11.26 11.05 27.46
N GLN A 254 -11.14 11.17 28.79
CA GLN A 254 -11.79 10.25 29.73
C GLN A 254 -13.32 10.28 29.58
N ASP A 255 -13.93 11.46 29.42
CA ASP A 255 -15.38 11.57 29.18
C ASP A 255 -15.79 10.87 27.86
N CYS A 256 -14.93 10.87 26.82
CA CYS A 256 -15.19 10.14 25.57
C CYS A 256 -15.34 8.62 25.76
N PHE A 257 -14.64 8.01 26.74
CA PHE A 257 -14.81 6.58 27.02
C PHE A 257 -16.24 6.25 27.47
N THR A 258 -16.93 7.18 28.13
CA THR A 258 -18.34 6.97 28.53
C THR A 258 -19.28 6.97 27.32
N ALA A 259 -18.91 7.65 26.23
CA ALA A 259 -19.69 7.69 25.00
C ALA A 259 -19.65 6.36 24.23
N LEU A 260 -18.64 5.51 24.44
CA LEU A 260 -18.53 4.17 23.83
C LEU A 260 -19.66 3.20 24.23
N SER A 261 -20.40 3.51 25.31
CA SER A 261 -21.59 2.74 25.69
C SER A 261 -22.81 3.04 24.82
N ASN A 262 -22.79 4.11 24.03
CA ASN A 262 -23.88 4.51 23.13
C ASN A 262 -23.55 4.11 21.67
N PRO A 263 -24.32 3.20 21.05
CA PRO A 263 -24.08 2.77 19.67
C PRO A 263 -24.05 3.91 18.65
N GLU A 264 -24.86 4.96 18.82
CA GLU A 264 -24.88 6.10 17.87
C GLU A 264 -23.62 6.97 17.95
N LEU A 265 -22.87 6.88 19.05
CA LEU A 265 -21.67 7.68 19.29
C LEU A 265 -20.39 6.86 19.17
N PHE A 266 -20.50 5.53 19.03
CA PHE A 266 -19.40 4.60 19.16
C PHE A 266 -18.26 4.92 18.19
N ASP A 267 -18.54 5.03 16.89
CA ASP A 267 -17.51 5.29 15.87
C ASP A 267 -16.83 6.64 16.09
N ALA A 268 -17.63 7.69 16.34
CA ALA A 268 -17.10 9.02 16.59
C ALA A 268 -16.22 9.05 17.85
N ALA A 269 -16.59 8.30 18.90
CA ALA A 269 -15.82 8.20 20.13
C ALA A 269 -14.52 7.40 19.92
N VAL A 270 -14.58 6.27 19.20
CA VAL A 270 -13.39 5.49 18.82
C VAL A 270 -12.39 6.34 18.05
N GLU A 271 -12.82 7.00 16.97
CA GLU A 271 -11.95 7.88 16.17
C GLU A 271 -11.31 8.96 17.03
N THR A 272 -12.10 9.60 17.89
CA THR A 272 -11.63 10.69 18.74
C THR A 272 -10.60 10.20 19.77
N ILE A 273 -10.84 9.05 20.41
CA ILE A 273 -9.93 8.46 21.39
C ILE A 273 -8.63 8.01 20.72
N VAL A 274 -8.73 7.33 19.57
CA VAL A 274 -7.55 6.89 18.80
C VAL A 274 -6.72 8.10 18.37
N ASN A 275 -7.34 9.13 17.78
CA ASN A 275 -6.61 10.33 17.36
C ASN A 275 -5.96 11.05 18.54
N ALA A 276 -6.63 11.11 19.70
CA ALA A 276 -6.09 11.73 20.90
C ALA A 276 -4.89 10.97 21.48
N ILE A 277 -4.93 9.63 21.47
CA ILE A 277 -3.84 8.79 21.98
C ILE A 277 -2.67 8.73 20.99
N SER A 278 -2.93 8.74 19.68
CA SER A 278 -1.91 8.59 18.64
C SER A 278 -1.13 9.88 18.33
N GLN A 279 -1.27 10.95 19.11
CA GLN A 279 -0.50 12.17 18.85
C GLN A 279 1.01 11.96 19.16
N PRO A 280 1.92 12.53 18.35
CA PRO A 280 3.37 12.35 18.53
C PRO A 280 3.90 12.84 19.89
N ASP A 281 3.33 13.92 20.43
CA ASP A 281 3.79 14.54 21.68
C ASP A 281 3.19 13.89 22.95
N CYS A 282 2.29 12.91 22.83
CA CYS A 282 1.67 12.22 23.96
C CYS A 282 2.68 11.55 24.89
N GLN A 283 3.82 11.11 24.36
CA GLN A 283 4.92 10.51 25.13
C GLN A 283 5.46 11.42 26.24
N ARG A 284 5.25 12.74 26.14
CA ARG A 284 5.64 13.71 27.18
C ARG A 284 4.68 13.75 28.38
N TYR A 285 3.48 13.21 28.23
CA TYR A 285 2.40 13.26 29.23
C TYR A 285 2.12 11.87 29.80
N ILE A 286 3.16 11.24 30.37
CA ILE A 286 3.14 9.85 30.85
C ILE A 286 2.02 9.63 31.87
N ASP A 287 1.84 10.53 32.84
CA ASP A 287 0.78 10.42 33.86
C ASP A 287 -0.62 10.32 33.24
N ALA A 288 -0.87 11.07 32.16
CA ALA A 288 -2.15 11.03 31.46
C ALA A 288 -2.34 9.66 30.75
N LEU A 289 -1.30 9.12 30.12
CA LEU A 289 -1.35 7.80 29.48
C LEU A 289 -1.61 6.68 30.50
N VAL A 290 -0.90 6.73 31.64
CA VAL A 290 -1.09 5.77 32.75
C VAL A 290 -2.52 5.85 33.30
N ASN A 291 -3.10 7.05 33.43
CA ASN A 291 -4.47 7.23 33.90
C ASN A 291 -5.54 6.77 32.89
N LEU A 292 -5.25 6.83 31.58
CA LEU A 292 -6.16 6.35 30.54
C LEU A 292 -6.15 4.82 30.40
N MET A 293 -5.04 4.16 30.73
CA MET A 293 -4.87 2.71 30.57
C MET A 293 -5.95 1.88 31.30
N PRO A 294 -6.33 2.16 32.57
CA PRO A 294 -7.45 1.49 33.23
C PRO A 294 -8.79 1.62 32.48
N LEU A 295 -9.01 2.73 31.76
CA LEU A 295 -10.24 2.93 30.99
C LEU A 295 -10.27 2.02 29.75
N VAL A 296 -9.12 1.87 29.08
CA VAL A 296 -8.96 0.92 27.97
C VAL A 296 -9.20 -0.51 28.44
N LEU A 297 -8.57 -0.90 29.56
CA LEU A 297 -8.76 -2.22 30.16
C LEU A 297 -10.22 -2.47 30.58
N GLY A 298 -10.94 -1.42 30.98
CA GLY A 298 -12.38 -1.47 31.31
C GLY A 298 -13.26 -1.87 30.12
N LEU A 299 -12.79 -1.75 28.88
CA LEU A 299 -13.51 -2.16 27.67
C LEU A 299 -13.42 -3.67 27.39
N HIS A 300 -12.61 -4.42 28.15
CA HIS A 300 -12.37 -5.85 27.90
C HIS A 300 -13.64 -6.71 27.92
N ASP A 301 -14.57 -6.42 28.83
CA ASP A 301 -15.83 -7.17 28.91
C ASP A 301 -16.75 -6.86 27.71
N GLN A 302 -16.77 -5.60 27.26
CA GLN A 302 -17.51 -5.20 26.05
C GLN A 302 -16.90 -5.85 24.80
N LEU A 303 -15.57 -5.89 24.70
CA LEU A 303 -14.83 -6.56 23.62
C LEU A 303 -15.14 -8.05 23.58
N LYS A 304 -15.10 -8.75 24.72
CA LYS A 304 -15.45 -10.17 24.79
C LYS A 304 -16.88 -10.43 24.36
N LYS A 305 -17.81 -9.59 24.79
CA LYS A 305 -19.21 -9.72 24.41
C LYS A 305 -19.40 -9.48 22.91
N ALA A 306 -18.78 -8.44 22.35
CA ALA A 306 -18.83 -8.17 20.91
C ALA A 306 -18.27 -9.34 20.08
N ALA A 307 -17.15 -9.92 20.50
CA ALA A 307 -16.57 -11.10 19.84
C ALA A 307 -17.48 -12.34 19.93
N GLN A 308 -18.24 -12.52 21.01
CA GLN A 308 -19.20 -13.62 21.16
C GLN A 308 -20.47 -13.40 20.33
N ASP A 309 -20.93 -12.16 20.25
CA ASP A 309 -22.14 -11.78 19.52
C ASP A 309 -21.89 -11.64 17.99
N GLY A 310 -20.63 -11.68 17.55
CA GLY A 310 -20.24 -11.49 16.14
C GLY A 310 -20.29 -10.03 15.69
N ASP A 311 -20.24 -9.08 16.62
CA ASP A 311 -20.22 -7.65 16.34
C ASP A 311 -18.80 -7.20 15.96
N MET A 312 -18.54 -7.22 14.66
CA MET A 312 -17.26 -6.84 14.07
C MET A 312 -16.94 -5.35 14.29
N GLU A 313 -17.94 -4.47 14.26
CA GLU A 313 -17.73 -3.02 14.36
C GLU A 313 -17.26 -2.64 15.78
N THR A 314 -17.94 -3.17 16.80
CA THR A 314 -17.55 -2.94 18.19
C THR A 314 -16.19 -3.56 18.53
N SER A 315 -15.95 -4.81 18.12
CA SER A 315 -14.67 -5.48 18.40
C SER A 315 -13.50 -4.81 17.69
N HIS A 316 -13.68 -4.40 16.43
CA HIS A 316 -12.69 -3.66 15.65
C HIS A 316 -12.42 -2.28 16.27
N GLY A 317 -13.47 -1.53 16.66
CA GLY A 317 -13.31 -0.22 17.28
C GLY A 317 -12.56 -0.26 18.62
N ILE A 318 -12.88 -1.21 19.49
CA ILE A 318 -12.16 -1.36 20.78
C ILE A 318 -10.71 -1.81 20.55
N CYS A 319 -10.47 -2.72 19.59
CA CYS A 319 -9.11 -3.14 19.24
C CYS A 319 -8.26 -1.96 18.78
N ARG A 320 -8.80 -1.06 17.94
CA ARG A 320 -8.08 0.15 17.51
C ARG A 320 -7.64 1.02 18.69
N ILE A 321 -8.48 1.18 19.72
CA ILE A 321 -8.12 1.94 20.94
C ILE A 321 -6.98 1.23 21.68
N ALA A 322 -7.10 -0.08 21.88
CA ALA A 322 -6.08 -0.87 22.60
C ALA A 322 -4.73 -0.86 21.86
N VAL A 323 -4.74 -1.06 20.55
CA VAL A 323 -3.55 -1.01 19.69
C VAL A 323 -2.96 0.40 19.66
N ALA A 324 -3.77 1.46 19.51
CA ALA A 324 -3.27 2.83 19.51
C ALA A 324 -2.51 3.18 20.80
N MET A 325 -2.99 2.73 21.96
CA MET A 325 -2.27 2.90 23.22
C MET A 325 -1.03 2.00 23.33
N GLY A 326 -1.18 0.72 22.98
CA GLY A 326 -0.13 -0.28 23.13
C GLY A 326 1.05 -0.09 22.18
N GLU A 327 0.79 0.29 20.94
CA GLU A 327 1.78 0.44 19.86
C GLU A 327 2.46 1.82 19.87
N THR A 328 1.70 2.91 20.01
CA THR A 328 2.28 4.27 19.95
C THR A 328 3.17 4.58 21.16
N HIS A 329 2.87 3.98 22.31
CA HIS A 329 3.49 4.29 23.61
C HIS A 329 4.12 3.08 24.28
N SER A 330 4.35 1.98 23.56
CA SER A 330 4.93 0.73 24.08
C SER A 330 6.16 0.97 24.94
N ARG A 331 7.18 1.62 24.39
CA ARG A 331 8.45 1.92 25.09
C ARG A 331 8.25 2.73 26.37
N VAL A 332 7.45 3.78 26.30
CA VAL A 332 7.19 4.69 27.44
C VAL A 332 6.48 3.95 28.56
N LEU A 333 5.49 3.12 28.24
CA LEU A 333 4.76 2.31 29.20
C LEU A 333 5.63 1.19 29.79
N LEU A 334 6.51 0.57 28.99
CA LEU A 334 7.54 -0.37 29.47
C LEU A 334 8.61 0.29 30.35
N GLU A 335 8.78 1.60 30.28
CA GLU A 335 9.66 2.33 31.21
C GLU A 335 9.01 2.58 32.57
N GLN A 336 7.67 2.55 32.65
CA GLN A 336 6.91 2.67 33.90
C GLN A 336 6.82 1.32 34.62
N VAL A 337 7.93 0.89 35.23
CA VAL A 337 8.05 -0.41 35.91
C VAL A 337 7.00 -0.59 37.02
N GLU A 338 6.50 0.49 37.64
CA GLU A 338 5.44 0.41 38.65
C GLU A 338 4.09 -0.08 38.07
N HIS A 339 3.85 0.14 36.78
CA HIS A 339 2.60 -0.17 36.08
C HIS A 339 2.73 -1.34 35.09
N TRP A 340 3.72 -2.21 35.31
CA TRP A 340 4.00 -3.34 34.41
C TRP A 340 2.83 -4.34 34.32
N GLN A 341 2.02 -4.46 35.38
CA GLN A 341 0.90 -5.41 35.43
C GLN A 341 -0.25 -4.95 34.54
N GLU A 342 -0.55 -3.65 34.57
CA GLU A 342 -1.57 -3.01 33.74
C GLU A 342 -1.15 -3.06 32.28
N TYR A 343 0.12 -2.80 31.97
CA TYR A 343 0.63 -2.92 30.60
C TYR A 343 0.61 -4.38 30.12
N LEU A 344 0.96 -5.35 30.96
CA LEU A 344 0.78 -6.78 30.64
C LEU A 344 -0.70 -7.14 30.42
N ALA A 345 -1.63 -6.57 31.19
CA ALA A 345 -3.06 -6.77 30.96
C ALA A 345 -3.50 -6.21 29.60
N LEU A 346 -2.95 -5.05 29.18
CA LEU A 346 -3.20 -4.48 27.86
C LEU A 346 -2.65 -5.37 26.75
N VAL A 347 -1.44 -5.90 26.90
CA VAL A 347 -0.85 -6.86 25.96
C VAL A 347 -1.73 -8.12 25.83
N ASN A 348 -2.28 -8.62 26.93
CA ASN A 348 -3.20 -9.76 26.91
C ASN A 348 -4.56 -9.42 26.27
N MET A 349 -5.03 -8.18 26.40
CA MET A 349 -6.23 -7.70 25.70
C MET A 349 -5.99 -7.64 24.19
N ILE A 350 -4.81 -7.17 23.75
CA ILE A 350 -4.42 -7.18 22.33
C ILE A 350 -4.26 -8.62 21.81
N LEU A 351 -3.70 -9.53 22.61
CA LEU A 351 -3.63 -10.96 22.27
C LEU A 351 -5.01 -11.59 22.11
N PHE A 352 -5.99 -11.18 22.92
CA PHE A 352 -7.38 -11.58 22.72
C PHE A 352 -7.90 -11.09 21.37
N CYS A 353 -7.62 -9.85 20.97
CA CYS A 353 -7.98 -9.31 19.65
C CYS A 353 -7.32 -10.10 18.50
N THR A 354 -6.03 -10.44 18.61
CA THR A 354 -5.32 -11.28 17.63
C THR A 354 -5.99 -12.65 17.50
N GLY A 355 -6.42 -13.22 18.63
CA GLY A 355 -7.07 -14.53 18.73
C GLY A 355 -8.59 -14.51 18.67
N ILE A 356 -9.23 -13.47 18.13
CA ILE A 356 -10.70 -13.44 18.01
C ILE A 356 -11.18 -14.68 17.22
N PRO A 357 -12.22 -15.38 17.70
CA PRO A 357 -12.74 -16.56 17.02
C PRO A 357 -13.20 -16.29 15.59
N GLY A 358 -12.99 -17.28 14.73
CA GLY A 358 -13.36 -17.21 13.31
C GLY A 358 -12.18 -16.87 12.40
N HIS A 359 -12.46 -16.81 11.10
CA HIS A 359 -11.44 -16.59 10.07
C HIS A 359 -11.47 -15.17 9.54
N TYR A 360 -10.29 -14.53 9.46
CA TYR A 360 -10.10 -13.32 8.69
C TYR A 360 -10.24 -13.61 7.19
N PRO A 361 -10.88 -12.74 6.38
CA PRO A 361 -11.60 -11.51 6.75
C PRO A 361 -13.11 -11.73 6.99
N VAL A 362 -13.61 -12.96 6.82
CA VAL A 362 -15.05 -13.23 6.67
C VAL A 362 -15.81 -13.20 8.01
N SER A 363 -15.23 -13.77 9.06
CA SER A 363 -15.85 -13.84 10.39
C SER A 363 -15.41 -12.69 11.30
N GLU A 364 -14.25 -12.09 11.02
CA GLU A 364 -13.69 -10.98 11.79
C GLU A 364 -12.62 -10.23 10.98
N THR A 365 -12.46 -8.94 11.25
CA THR A 365 -11.46 -8.06 10.62
C THR A 365 -10.49 -7.44 11.63
N THR A 366 -10.54 -7.88 12.89
CA THR A 366 -9.92 -7.23 14.03
C THR A 366 -8.49 -7.70 14.28
N SER A 367 -8.21 -8.97 14.00
CA SER A 367 -6.90 -9.59 14.28
C SER A 367 -5.75 -8.93 13.51
N SER A 368 -6.00 -8.48 12.27
CA SER A 368 -4.99 -7.83 11.42
C SER A 368 -4.44 -6.52 12.00
N LEU A 369 -5.25 -5.78 12.76
CA LEU A 369 -4.82 -4.53 13.40
C LEU A 369 -3.73 -4.71 14.46
N THR A 370 -3.54 -5.94 14.95
CA THR A 370 -2.65 -6.22 16.08
C THR A 370 -1.22 -6.58 15.66
N LEU A 371 -0.98 -6.84 14.38
CA LEU A 371 0.30 -7.41 13.92
C LEU A 371 1.47 -6.42 14.07
N THR A 372 1.25 -5.14 13.79
CA THR A 372 2.25 -4.06 13.96
C THR A 372 2.64 -3.86 15.43
N PHE A 373 1.68 -4.01 16.34
CA PHE A 373 1.95 -3.97 17.78
C PHE A 373 2.94 -5.06 18.21
N TRP A 374 2.80 -6.29 17.71
CA TRP A 374 3.67 -7.41 18.12
C TRP A 374 5.12 -7.22 17.69
N TYR A 375 5.32 -6.64 16.51
CA TYR A 375 6.63 -6.17 16.04
C TYR A 375 7.18 -5.08 16.97
N THR A 376 6.40 -4.03 17.22
CA THR A 376 6.83 -2.88 18.02
C THR A 376 7.22 -3.29 19.45
N LEU A 377 6.42 -4.14 20.09
CA LEU A 377 6.72 -4.67 21.42
C LEU A 377 8.01 -5.51 21.44
N GLN A 378 8.27 -6.28 20.38
CA GLN A 378 9.49 -7.09 20.28
C GLN A 378 10.72 -6.20 20.14
N ASP A 379 10.68 -5.24 19.21
CA ASP A 379 11.78 -4.28 18.99
C ASP A 379 12.10 -3.49 20.26
N ASP A 380 11.07 -2.99 20.96
CA ASP A 380 11.26 -2.25 22.20
C ASP A 380 11.93 -3.09 23.30
N ILE A 381 11.46 -4.33 23.51
CA ILE A 381 12.04 -5.24 24.51
C ILE A 381 13.51 -5.54 24.18
N LEU A 382 13.81 -5.82 22.90
CA LEU A 382 15.17 -6.12 22.45
C LEU A 382 16.10 -4.90 22.46
N SER A 383 15.55 -3.68 22.42
CA SER A 383 16.32 -2.44 22.48
C SER A 383 16.78 -2.04 23.89
N PHE A 384 16.25 -2.67 24.95
CA PHE A 384 16.65 -2.38 26.32
C PHE A 384 18.03 -2.95 26.69
N GLU A 385 18.65 -2.40 27.74
CA GLU A 385 19.88 -2.94 28.32
C GLU A 385 19.68 -4.36 28.85
N GLU A 386 20.73 -5.20 28.78
CA GLU A 386 20.71 -6.64 29.04
C GLU A 386 19.98 -7.06 30.33
N GLN A 387 20.16 -6.30 31.43
CA GLN A 387 19.50 -6.59 32.71
C GLN A 387 17.98 -6.39 32.65
N LYS A 388 17.53 -5.27 32.06
CA LYS A 388 16.11 -4.93 31.92
C LYS A 388 15.47 -5.84 30.88
N GLN A 389 16.14 -6.06 29.76
CA GLN A 389 15.76 -7.00 28.72
C GLN A 389 15.52 -8.40 29.30
N ALA A 390 16.44 -8.95 30.09
CA ALA A 390 16.28 -10.28 30.69
C ALA A 390 15.02 -10.42 31.56
N VAL A 391 14.64 -9.39 32.31
CA VAL A 391 13.41 -9.38 33.12
C VAL A 391 12.17 -9.39 32.22
N TYR A 392 12.13 -8.53 31.20
CA TYR A 392 11.00 -8.49 30.26
C TYR A 392 10.89 -9.76 29.43
N LEU A 393 12.00 -10.36 29.02
CA LEU A 393 12.01 -11.65 28.35
C LEU A 393 11.38 -12.75 29.23
N GLN A 394 11.64 -12.78 30.53
CA GLN A 394 11.00 -13.74 31.43
C GLN A 394 9.48 -13.58 31.48
N VAL A 395 8.98 -12.34 31.40
CA VAL A 395 7.54 -12.03 31.44
C VAL A 395 6.87 -12.29 30.11
N TYR A 396 7.47 -11.85 29.00
CA TYR A 396 6.83 -11.83 27.69
C TYR A 396 7.13 -13.05 26.82
N ARG A 397 8.21 -13.81 27.04
CA ARG A 397 8.43 -15.06 26.26
C ARG A 397 7.23 -16.01 26.28
N PRO A 398 6.56 -16.30 27.42
CA PRO A 398 5.35 -17.11 27.44
C PRO A 398 4.21 -16.51 26.59
N VAL A 399 4.07 -15.19 26.59
CA VAL A 399 3.07 -14.46 25.79
C VAL A 399 3.36 -14.62 24.30
N TYR A 400 4.64 -14.51 23.89
CA TYR A 400 5.05 -14.72 22.50
C TYR A 400 4.88 -16.18 22.05
N PHE A 401 5.09 -17.17 22.93
CA PHE A 401 4.73 -18.56 22.60
C PHE A 401 3.22 -18.74 22.42
N GLN A 402 2.40 -18.11 23.25
CA GLN A 402 0.95 -18.12 23.08
C GLN A 402 0.53 -17.40 21.79
N LEU A 403 1.21 -16.31 21.43
CA LEU A 403 1.00 -15.61 20.17
C LEU A 403 1.29 -16.52 18.97
N VAL A 404 2.36 -17.30 18.97
CA VAL A 404 2.63 -18.28 17.91
C VAL A 404 1.45 -19.24 17.74
N ASP A 405 0.93 -19.79 18.84
CA ASP A 405 -0.23 -20.69 18.79
C ASP A 405 -1.45 -20.01 18.17
N VAL A 406 -1.70 -18.75 18.53
CA VAL A 406 -2.77 -17.93 17.96
C VAL A 406 -2.54 -17.68 16.47
N LEU A 407 -1.37 -17.20 16.06
CA LEU A 407 -1.06 -16.86 14.68
C LEU A 407 -1.14 -18.08 13.76
N LEU A 408 -0.64 -19.24 14.21
CA LEU A 408 -0.79 -20.50 13.46
C LEU A 408 -2.26 -20.85 13.29
N HIS A 409 -3.07 -20.74 14.34
CA HIS A 409 -4.51 -20.95 14.25
C HIS A 409 -5.21 -19.95 13.33
N LYS A 410 -4.82 -18.67 13.35
CA LYS A 410 -5.38 -17.64 12.45
C LYS A 410 -4.95 -17.80 11.00
N SER A 411 -3.79 -18.40 10.75
CA SER A 411 -3.29 -18.73 9.41
C SER A 411 -3.85 -20.04 8.84
N HIS A 412 -4.51 -20.85 9.67
CA HIS A 412 -5.09 -22.14 9.31
C HIS A 412 -6.25 -21.95 8.32
N TYR A 413 -6.22 -22.71 7.22
CA TYR A 413 -7.30 -22.68 6.23
C TYR A 413 -8.63 -23.17 6.82
N PRO A 414 -9.77 -22.56 6.43
CA PRO A 414 -11.07 -23.11 6.82
C PRO A 414 -11.34 -24.46 6.14
N SER A 415 -12.51 -25.06 6.42
CA SER A 415 -12.93 -26.28 5.73
C SER A 415 -12.99 -26.05 4.21
N GLN A 416 -12.88 -27.13 3.42
CA GLN A 416 -12.91 -26.99 1.96
C GLN A 416 -14.24 -26.42 1.46
N GLU A 417 -15.34 -26.72 2.13
CA GLU A 417 -16.68 -26.20 1.81
C GLU A 417 -16.76 -24.70 2.08
N ASP A 418 -16.28 -24.25 3.25
CA ASP A 418 -16.27 -22.83 3.63
C ASP A 418 -15.32 -22.02 2.74
N TYR A 419 -14.11 -22.54 2.48
CA TYR A 419 -13.15 -21.86 1.61
C TYR A 419 -13.68 -21.74 0.18
N ALA A 420 -14.45 -22.74 -0.29
CA ALA A 420 -15.06 -22.67 -1.60
C ALA A 420 -16.14 -21.57 -1.69
N SER A 421 -16.87 -21.29 -0.60
CA SER A 421 -17.89 -20.24 -0.56
C SER A 421 -17.34 -18.82 -0.47
N TRP A 422 -16.06 -18.64 -0.11
CA TRP A 422 -15.42 -17.33 -0.04
C TRP A 422 -15.29 -16.68 -1.43
N SER A 423 -15.44 -15.35 -1.47
CA SER A 423 -15.26 -14.57 -2.68
C SER A 423 -13.78 -14.53 -3.10
N SER A 424 -13.52 -14.04 -4.33
CA SER A 424 -12.14 -13.85 -4.78
C SER A 424 -11.39 -12.83 -3.93
N ASP A 425 -12.08 -11.79 -3.46
CA ASP A 425 -11.49 -10.71 -2.67
C ASP A 425 -11.18 -11.21 -1.25
N ASP A 426 -12.06 -12.01 -0.64
CA ASP A 426 -11.83 -12.60 0.68
C ASP A 426 -10.60 -13.52 0.68
N LYS A 427 -10.44 -14.33 -0.38
CA LYS A 427 -9.28 -15.21 -0.54
C LYS A 427 -7.98 -14.43 -0.70
N GLU A 428 -8.01 -13.33 -1.44
CA GLU A 428 -6.83 -12.46 -1.61
C GLU A 428 -6.49 -11.72 -0.31
N GLN A 429 -7.49 -11.20 0.41
CA GLN A 429 -7.29 -10.61 1.73
C GLN A 429 -6.70 -11.62 2.73
N PHE A 430 -7.19 -12.86 2.75
CA PHE A 430 -6.60 -13.91 3.58
C PHE A 430 -5.17 -14.26 3.16
N ARG A 431 -4.87 -14.28 1.85
CA ARG A 431 -3.50 -14.47 1.36
C ARG A 431 -2.56 -13.37 1.84
N ILE A 432 -2.98 -12.10 1.77
CA ILE A 432 -2.22 -10.95 2.28
C ILE A 432 -2.04 -11.07 3.79
N TYR A 433 -3.10 -11.39 4.52
CA TYR A 433 -3.04 -11.58 5.97
C TYR A 433 -2.07 -12.70 6.39
N ARG A 434 -1.99 -13.80 5.63
CA ARG A 434 -0.97 -14.83 5.85
C ARG A 434 0.44 -14.31 5.61
N VAL A 435 0.67 -13.42 4.64
CA VAL A 435 1.97 -12.76 4.47
C VAL A 435 2.30 -11.90 5.68
N ASP A 436 1.36 -11.10 6.17
CA ASP A 436 1.57 -10.26 7.36
C ASP A 436 1.85 -11.11 8.62
N ILE A 437 1.17 -12.26 8.77
CA ILE A 437 1.47 -13.24 9.82
C ILE A 437 2.87 -13.82 9.64
N SER A 438 3.28 -14.14 8.41
CA SER A 438 4.60 -14.70 8.11
C SER A 438 5.70 -13.74 8.57
N ASP A 439 5.56 -12.46 8.24
CA ASP A 439 6.50 -11.43 8.66
C ASP A 439 6.50 -11.30 10.19
N THR A 440 5.33 -11.34 10.83
CA THR A 440 5.22 -11.33 12.29
C THR A 440 5.94 -12.54 12.92
N LEU A 441 5.77 -13.75 12.37
CA LEU A 441 6.42 -14.96 12.88
C LEU A 441 7.94 -14.90 12.75
N MET A 442 8.47 -14.26 11.72
CA MET A 442 9.91 -14.02 11.56
C MET A 442 10.46 -13.17 12.73
N TYR A 443 9.78 -12.07 13.07
CA TYR A 443 10.15 -11.23 14.22
C TYR A 443 10.00 -11.95 15.57
N VAL A 444 8.96 -12.78 15.71
CA VAL A 444 8.78 -13.63 16.89
C VAL A 444 9.92 -14.64 17.04
N TYR A 445 10.47 -15.15 15.94
CA TYR A 445 11.62 -16.05 15.97
C TYR A 445 12.88 -15.36 16.51
N GLU A 446 13.13 -14.09 16.19
CA GLU A 446 14.28 -13.35 16.77
C GLU A 446 14.20 -13.28 18.31
N MET A 447 12.99 -13.23 18.86
CA MET A 447 12.76 -13.23 20.31
C MET A 447 12.88 -14.64 20.93
N LEU A 448 12.27 -15.65 20.30
CA LEU A 448 12.12 -17.00 20.87
C LEU A 448 13.31 -17.93 20.55
N GLY A 449 13.95 -17.73 19.41
CA GLY A 449 15.09 -18.50 18.92
C GLY A 449 14.77 -19.96 18.61
N ALA A 450 15.79 -20.82 18.73
CA ALA A 450 15.72 -22.25 18.38
C ALA A 450 14.65 -23.06 19.13
N GLU A 451 14.19 -22.59 20.30
CA GLU A 451 13.08 -23.21 21.03
C GLU A 451 11.78 -23.21 20.22
N LEU A 452 11.54 -22.17 19.41
CA LEU A 452 10.38 -22.10 18.52
C LEU A 452 10.45 -23.18 17.43
N LEU A 453 11.61 -23.33 16.77
CA LEU A 453 11.81 -24.39 15.77
C LEU A 453 11.61 -25.77 16.37
N SER A 454 12.13 -26.00 17.58
CA SER A 454 11.99 -27.29 18.29
C SER A 454 10.51 -27.58 18.60
N ASN A 455 9.77 -26.56 19.05
CA ASN A 455 8.34 -26.67 19.34
C ASN A 455 7.53 -27.00 18.06
N LEU A 456 7.78 -26.29 16.96
CA LEU A 456 7.12 -26.56 15.68
C LEU A 456 7.46 -27.97 15.17
N TYR A 457 8.71 -28.41 15.31
CA TYR A 457 9.17 -29.72 14.87
C TYR A 457 8.48 -30.84 15.64
N ASP A 458 8.42 -30.72 16.96
CA ASP A 458 7.75 -31.68 17.82
C ASP A 458 6.26 -31.78 17.49
N ARG A 459 5.60 -30.66 17.23
CA ARG A 459 4.17 -30.63 16.85
C ARG A 459 3.94 -31.30 15.51
N LEU A 460 4.73 -30.96 14.50
CA LEU A 460 4.64 -31.56 13.17
C LEU A 460 4.93 -33.06 13.23
N GLY A 461 5.97 -33.46 13.96
CA GLY A 461 6.34 -34.85 14.18
C GLY A 461 5.21 -35.65 14.84
N ARG A 462 4.60 -35.12 15.91
CA ARG A 462 3.44 -35.76 16.57
C ARG A 462 2.25 -35.90 15.63
N GLN A 463 1.94 -34.84 14.87
CA GLN A 463 0.80 -34.84 13.96
C GLN A 463 0.96 -35.87 12.83
N LEU A 464 2.17 -36.01 12.27
CA LEU A 464 2.45 -37.00 11.22
C LEU A 464 2.47 -38.45 11.72
N MET A 465 2.65 -38.67 13.03
CA MET A 465 2.64 -40.01 13.63
C MET A 465 1.21 -40.48 13.98
N ASP A 466 0.25 -39.56 14.09
CA ASP A 466 -1.16 -39.89 14.33
C ASP A 466 -1.93 -40.00 13.00
N PRO A 467 -2.40 -41.20 12.61
CA PRO A 467 -3.11 -41.39 11.35
C PRO A 467 -4.38 -40.55 11.22
N GLN A 468 -5.09 -40.26 12.32
CA GLN A 468 -6.32 -39.47 12.28
C GLN A 468 -6.03 -37.98 12.05
N GLN A 469 -4.98 -37.44 12.68
CA GLN A 469 -4.59 -36.04 12.53
C GLN A 469 -3.85 -35.77 11.22
N SER A 470 -3.10 -36.75 10.71
CA SER A 470 -2.43 -36.66 9.40
C SER A 470 -3.38 -36.53 8.20
N ALA A 471 -4.66 -36.88 8.40
CA ALA A 471 -5.68 -36.78 7.36
C ALA A 471 -6.20 -35.34 7.17
N VAL A 472 -6.07 -34.50 8.20
CA VAL A 472 -6.45 -33.08 8.15
C VAL A 472 -5.26 -32.28 7.63
N TRP A 473 -5.27 -32.03 6.32
CA TRP A 473 -4.15 -31.38 5.65
C TRP A 473 -3.94 -29.94 6.15
N GLN A 474 -5.00 -29.25 6.59
CA GLN A 474 -4.93 -27.86 7.06
C GLN A 474 -4.07 -27.71 8.32
N ASP A 475 -4.16 -28.65 9.26
CA ASP A 475 -3.34 -28.64 10.47
C ASP A 475 -1.85 -28.80 10.10
N THR A 476 -1.54 -29.73 9.18
CA THR A 476 -0.17 -29.98 8.73
C THR A 476 0.37 -28.78 7.97
N GLU A 477 -0.49 -28.17 7.13
CA GLU A 477 -0.16 -27.00 6.34
C GLU A 477 0.14 -25.79 7.22
N ALA A 478 -0.66 -25.52 8.26
CA ALA A 478 -0.44 -24.39 9.17
C ALA A 478 0.90 -24.49 9.90
N LEU A 479 1.26 -25.69 10.40
CA LEU A 479 2.57 -25.91 11.04
C LEU A 479 3.72 -25.74 10.05
N LEU A 480 3.56 -26.24 8.82
CA LEU A 480 4.58 -26.13 7.79
C LEU A 480 4.73 -24.68 7.29
N PHE A 481 3.63 -23.95 7.20
CA PHE A 481 3.61 -22.52 6.93
C PHE A 481 4.39 -21.74 8.00
N GLY A 482 4.18 -22.05 9.28
CA GLY A 482 4.98 -21.46 10.36
C GLY A 482 6.48 -21.71 10.23
N PHE A 483 6.87 -22.92 9.80
CA PHE A 483 8.27 -23.21 9.46
C PHE A 483 8.76 -22.41 8.26
N GLN A 484 7.98 -22.38 7.18
CA GLN A 484 8.30 -21.65 5.96
C GLN A 484 8.58 -20.17 6.27
N SER A 485 7.75 -19.55 7.10
CA SER A 485 7.87 -18.14 7.49
C SER A 485 9.19 -17.80 8.18
N ILE A 486 9.82 -18.77 8.83
CA ILE A 486 11.03 -18.58 9.63
C ILE A 486 12.27 -19.13 8.88
N ALA A 487 12.10 -20.00 7.90
CA ALA A 487 13.16 -20.80 7.28
C ALA A 487 14.31 -19.99 6.65
N GLU A 488 14.09 -18.72 6.28
CA GLU A 488 15.10 -17.86 5.65
C GLU A 488 15.91 -17.02 6.65
N THR A 489 15.61 -17.11 7.96
CA THR A 489 16.37 -16.39 8.97
C THR A 489 17.75 -17.06 9.20
N ILE A 490 18.81 -16.25 9.28
CA ILE A 490 20.23 -16.69 9.26
C ILE A 490 20.53 -17.79 10.30
N ASP A 491 20.03 -17.64 11.53
CA ASP A 491 20.32 -18.58 12.62
C ASP A 491 19.70 -19.97 12.41
N VAL A 492 18.67 -20.07 11.58
CA VAL A 492 17.99 -21.33 11.25
C VAL A 492 18.93 -22.28 10.53
N ASN A 493 19.86 -21.75 9.73
CA ASN A 493 20.81 -22.59 8.99
C ASN A 493 21.75 -23.39 9.91
N TYR A 494 21.94 -22.95 11.15
CA TYR A 494 22.79 -23.60 12.15
C TYR A 494 22.00 -24.46 13.14
N SER A 495 20.68 -24.60 12.97
CA SER A 495 19.82 -25.34 13.88
C SER A 495 19.86 -26.85 13.62
N ASP A 496 20.06 -27.63 14.69
CA ASP A 496 20.04 -29.10 14.67
C ASP A 496 18.67 -29.70 14.27
N VAL A 497 17.62 -28.87 14.23
CA VAL A 497 16.24 -29.27 13.92
C VAL A 497 16.02 -29.45 12.41
N ILE A 498 16.75 -28.73 11.56
CA ILE A 498 16.51 -28.68 10.11
C ILE A 498 16.71 -30.04 9.41
N PRO A 499 17.76 -30.83 9.70
CA PRO A 499 17.89 -32.18 9.16
C PRO A 499 16.67 -33.06 9.48
N GLY A 500 16.16 -32.94 10.72
CA GLY A 500 14.97 -33.65 11.18
C GLY A 500 13.74 -33.24 10.39
N LEU A 501 13.52 -31.94 10.20
CA LEU A 501 12.40 -31.39 9.43
C LEU A 501 12.43 -31.88 7.98
N ILE A 502 13.58 -31.80 7.30
CA ILE A 502 13.73 -32.27 5.93
C ILE A 502 13.44 -33.78 5.82
N GLY A 503 13.79 -34.55 6.85
CA GLY A 503 13.42 -35.97 6.95
C GLY A 503 11.92 -36.23 7.13
N LEU A 504 11.15 -35.26 7.61
CA LEU A 504 9.69 -35.34 7.76
C LEU A 504 8.95 -34.96 6.47
N ILE A 505 9.47 -34.03 5.66
CA ILE A 505 8.78 -33.53 4.45
C ILE A 505 8.34 -34.67 3.51
N PRO A 506 9.18 -35.66 3.16
CA PRO A 506 8.76 -36.79 2.31
C PRO A 506 7.68 -37.69 2.91
N ARG A 507 7.41 -37.57 4.21
CA ARG A 507 6.38 -38.36 4.91
C ARG A 507 5.01 -37.68 4.92
N ILE A 508 4.95 -36.41 4.49
CA ILE A 508 3.70 -35.65 4.42
C ILE A 508 2.80 -36.24 3.33
N ASN A 509 1.55 -36.55 3.68
CA ASN A 509 0.55 -37.00 2.73
C ASN A 509 0.00 -35.81 1.93
N ILE A 510 0.57 -35.55 0.76
CA ILE A 510 0.17 -34.43 -0.11
C ILE A 510 -1.18 -34.75 -0.77
N SER A 511 -2.27 -34.42 -0.07
CA SER A 511 -3.66 -34.63 -0.52
C SER A 511 -4.29 -33.39 -1.16
N ASN A 512 -3.72 -32.20 -0.94
CA ASN A 512 -4.27 -30.92 -1.34
C ASN A 512 -3.21 -30.03 -2.03
N VAL A 513 -3.64 -29.18 -2.96
CA VAL A 513 -2.77 -28.25 -3.72
C VAL A 513 -2.12 -27.20 -2.82
N MET A 514 -2.86 -26.63 -1.86
CA MET A 514 -2.33 -25.62 -0.95
C MET A 514 -1.23 -26.19 -0.06
N LEU A 515 -1.41 -27.40 0.47
CA LEU A 515 -0.36 -28.11 1.19
C LEU A 515 0.86 -28.40 0.30
N ALA A 516 0.63 -28.79 -0.95
CA ALA A 516 1.70 -29.03 -1.90
C ALA A 516 2.51 -27.75 -2.18
N ASP A 517 1.85 -26.60 -2.34
CA ASP A 517 2.50 -25.30 -2.49
C ASP A 517 3.34 -24.95 -1.26
N THR A 518 2.80 -25.09 -0.06
CA THR A 518 3.53 -24.82 1.20
C THR A 518 4.74 -25.74 1.36
N VAL A 519 4.64 -27.01 0.96
CA VAL A 519 5.79 -27.93 0.89
C VAL A 519 6.86 -27.42 -0.08
N MET A 520 6.48 -27.03 -1.30
CA MET A 520 7.42 -26.50 -2.29
C MET A 520 8.11 -25.25 -1.78
N TYR A 521 7.35 -24.27 -1.27
CA TYR A 521 7.92 -23.04 -0.76
C TYR A 521 8.85 -23.28 0.44
N THR A 522 8.49 -24.19 1.36
CA THR A 522 9.37 -24.56 2.47
C THR A 522 10.70 -25.12 1.98
N ILE A 523 10.66 -26.03 0.99
CA ILE A 523 11.87 -26.56 0.36
C ILE A 523 12.68 -25.43 -0.29
N GLY A 524 12.01 -24.51 -0.98
CA GLY A 524 12.66 -23.38 -1.64
C GLY A 524 13.34 -22.41 -0.67
N SER A 525 12.73 -22.16 0.49
CA SER A 525 13.30 -21.34 1.56
C SER A 525 14.52 -22.00 2.22
N LEU A 526 14.57 -23.33 2.27
CA LEU A 526 15.73 -24.10 2.77
C LEU A 526 16.84 -24.31 1.71
N ALA A 527 16.77 -23.67 0.54
CA ALA A 527 17.74 -23.88 -0.54
C ALA A 527 19.18 -23.49 -0.17
N GLU A 528 19.37 -22.42 0.62
CA GLU A 528 20.71 -22.02 1.10
C GLU A 528 21.28 -23.09 2.04
N TRP A 529 20.48 -23.59 2.99
CA TRP A 529 20.88 -24.67 3.88
C TRP A 529 21.24 -25.97 3.13
N LEU A 530 20.49 -26.29 2.07
CA LEU A 530 20.74 -27.46 1.22
C LEU A 530 22.07 -27.36 0.46
N ALA A 531 22.55 -26.15 0.16
CA ALA A 531 23.86 -25.96 -0.44
C ALA A 531 25.00 -26.39 0.51
N ASP A 532 24.83 -26.20 1.82
CA ASP A 532 25.79 -26.65 2.84
C ASP A 532 25.64 -28.15 3.18
N HIS A 533 24.49 -28.76 2.85
CA HIS A 533 24.18 -30.17 3.15
C HIS A 533 23.69 -30.97 1.92
N PRO A 534 24.52 -31.17 0.87
CA PRO A 534 24.07 -31.74 -0.40
C PRO A 534 23.50 -33.16 -0.32
N VAL A 535 23.85 -33.93 0.71
CA VAL A 535 23.35 -35.31 0.94
C VAL A 535 21.82 -35.35 1.01
N MET A 536 21.20 -34.28 1.48
CA MET A 536 19.74 -34.20 1.64
C MET A 536 19.00 -33.92 0.32
N LEU A 537 19.70 -33.47 -0.73
CA LEU A 537 19.10 -33.19 -2.05
C LEU A 537 18.40 -34.42 -2.64
N GLY A 538 18.98 -35.61 -2.44
CA GLY A 538 18.42 -36.86 -2.95
C GLY A 538 17.03 -37.20 -2.41
N GLY A 539 16.67 -36.73 -1.22
CA GLY A 539 15.35 -36.93 -0.62
C GLY A 539 14.29 -35.93 -1.10
N ILE A 540 14.71 -34.74 -1.52
CA ILE A 540 13.83 -33.60 -1.76
C ILE A 540 13.63 -33.29 -3.25
N LEU A 541 14.70 -33.36 -4.05
CA LEU A 541 14.65 -33.03 -5.47
C LEU A 541 13.62 -33.87 -6.26
N PRO A 542 13.43 -35.18 -6.00
CA PRO A 542 12.37 -35.95 -6.66
C PRO A 542 10.97 -35.39 -6.44
N MET A 543 10.68 -34.85 -5.25
CA MET A 543 9.38 -34.21 -4.97
C MET A 543 9.19 -32.95 -5.79
N VAL A 544 10.22 -32.09 -5.87
CA VAL A 544 10.18 -30.86 -6.68
C VAL A 544 9.94 -31.18 -8.16
N LEU A 545 10.63 -32.19 -8.70
CA LEU A 545 10.45 -32.64 -10.08
C LEU A 545 9.06 -33.24 -10.34
N GLN A 546 8.49 -33.98 -9.39
CA GLN A 546 7.10 -34.46 -9.49
C GLN A 546 6.09 -33.31 -9.45
N GLY A 547 6.37 -32.26 -8.68
CA GLY A 547 5.57 -31.03 -8.66
C GLY A 547 5.60 -30.29 -10.00
N LEU A 548 6.76 -30.25 -10.65
CA LEU A 548 6.97 -29.55 -11.93
C LEU A 548 6.07 -30.06 -13.06
N VAL A 549 5.66 -31.33 -13.02
CA VAL A 549 4.76 -31.92 -14.04
C VAL A 549 3.30 -31.49 -13.84
N LYS A 550 2.94 -30.90 -12.69
CA LYS A 550 1.56 -30.47 -12.37
C LYS A 550 1.37 -28.98 -12.65
N ALA A 551 0.46 -28.65 -13.57
CA ALA A 551 0.14 -27.26 -13.91
C ALA A 551 -0.35 -26.42 -12.72
N GLU A 552 -1.04 -27.05 -11.77
CA GLU A 552 -1.57 -26.40 -10.54
C GLU A 552 -0.45 -25.90 -9.61
N LEU A 553 0.73 -26.53 -9.63
CA LEU A 553 1.88 -26.19 -8.79
C LEU A 553 2.96 -25.39 -9.54
N SER A 554 2.63 -24.90 -10.75
CA SER A 554 3.57 -24.26 -11.68
C SER A 554 4.42 -23.17 -11.03
N VAL A 555 3.82 -22.27 -10.24
CA VAL A 555 4.52 -21.14 -9.61
C VAL A 555 5.48 -21.63 -8.52
N SER A 556 4.98 -22.46 -7.60
CA SER A 556 5.71 -22.91 -6.43
C SER A 556 6.85 -23.87 -6.81
N SER A 557 6.60 -24.84 -7.69
CA SER A 557 7.61 -25.83 -8.10
C SER A 557 8.73 -25.20 -8.92
N VAL A 558 8.41 -24.31 -9.87
CA VAL A 558 9.42 -23.64 -10.71
C VAL A 558 10.26 -22.66 -9.89
N SER A 559 9.63 -21.89 -8.99
CA SER A 559 10.35 -20.98 -8.09
C SER A 559 11.33 -21.75 -7.20
N THR A 560 10.86 -22.87 -6.62
CA THR A 560 11.66 -23.75 -5.77
C THR A 560 12.83 -24.36 -6.53
N LEU A 561 12.59 -24.91 -7.73
CA LEU A 561 13.64 -25.45 -8.57
C LEU A 561 14.67 -24.39 -8.94
N LYS A 562 14.23 -23.17 -9.28
CA LYS A 562 15.12 -22.05 -9.57
C LYS A 562 16.01 -21.70 -8.37
N ARG A 563 15.48 -21.67 -7.15
CA ARG A 563 16.27 -21.42 -5.93
C ARG A 563 17.30 -22.52 -5.69
N ILE A 564 16.88 -23.79 -5.75
CA ILE A 564 17.79 -24.94 -5.61
C ILE A 564 18.90 -24.89 -6.67
N CYS A 565 18.56 -24.64 -7.93
CA CYS A 565 19.55 -24.53 -9.00
C CYS A 565 20.53 -23.37 -8.78
N ARG A 566 20.10 -22.26 -8.18
CA ARG A 566 20.95 -21.10 -7.89
C ARG A 566 21.93 -21.37 -6.75
N GLU A 567 21.43 -21.88 -5.62
CA GLU A 567 22.21 -22.08 -4.40
C GLU A 567 23.08 -23.35 -4.47
N CYS A 568 22.50 -24.49 -4.86
CA CYS A 568 23.17 -25.79 -4.83
C CYS A 568 23.91 -26.13 -6.14
N ARG A 569 24.20 -25.14 -7.00
CA ARG A 569 24.66 -25.35 -8.39
C ARG A 569 25.82 -26.34 -8.54
N HIS A 570 26.79 -26.33 -7.61
CA HIS A 570 28.00 -27.16 -7.69
C HIS A 570 27.74 -28.64 -7.38
N ASP A 571 26.69 -28.95 -6.61
CA ASP A 571 26.37 -30.30 -6.15
C ASP A 571 25.24 -30.96 -6.96
N LEU A 572 24.66 -30.25 -7.93
CA LEU A 572 23.56 -30.73 -8.77
C LEU A 572 24.00 -31.58 -9.97
N GLY A 573 25.31 -31.72 -10.21
CA GLY A 573 25.86 -32.51 -11.32
C GLY A 573 25.24 -33.91 -11.48
N PRO A 574 25.13 -34.72 -10.41
CA PRO A 574 24.51 -36.05 -10.47
C PRO A 574 23.04 -36.06 -10.90
N TYR A 575 22.30 -34.96 -10.65
CA TYR A 575 20.88 -34.84 -10.92
C TYR A 575 20.57 -34.07 -12.21
N ALA A 576 21.59 -33.51 -12.87
CA ALA A 576 21.41 -32.61 -14.01
C ALA A 576 20.63 -33.24 -15.17
N GLN A 577 20.84 -34.55 -15.43
CA GLN A 577 20.11 -35.26 -16.48
C GLN A 577 18.60 -35.35 -16.18
N ASP A 578 18.23 -35.64 -14.94
CA ASP A 578 16.84 -35.78 -14.53
C ASP A 578 16.12 -34.43 -14.59
N ILE A 579 16.77 -33.37 -14.06
CA ILE A 579 16.25 -32.00 -14.10
C ILE A 579 16.01 -31.57 -15.56
N LEU A 580 16.99 -31.77 -16.45
CA LEU A 580 16.88 -31.41 -17.86
C LEU A 580 15.78 -32.19 -18.57
N THR A 581 15.67 -33.50 -18.32
CA THR A 581 14.67 -34.36 -18.96
C THR A 581 13.26 -33.94 -18.60
N VAL A 582 12.98 -33.75 -17.29
CA VAL A 582 11.66 -33.31 -16.83
C VAL A 582 11.35 -31.89 -17.31
N SER A 583 12.31 -30.97 -17.24
CA SER A 583 12.10 -29.59 -17.68
C SER A 583 11.79 -29.50 -19.18
N GLN A 584 12.47 -30.29 -20.01
CA GLN A 584 12.19 -30.35 -21.45
C GLN A 584 10.79 -30.92 -21.74
N ASP A 585 10.41 -32.00 -21.07
CA ASP A 585 9.08 -32.61 -21.24
C ASP A 585 7.95 -31.62 -20.87
N VAL A 586 8.11 -30.89 -19.76
CA VAL A 586 7.15 -29.90 -19.28
C VAL A 586 7.06 -28.68 -20.20
N LEU A 587 8.18 -28.21 -20.76
CA LEU A 587 8.20 -27.12 -21.75
C LEU A 587 7.54 -27.55 -23.07
N LEU A 588 7.79 -28.76 -23.55
CA LEU A 588 7.19 -29.29 -24.79
C LEU A 588 5.68 -29.54 -24.65
N LYS A 589 5.22 -29.91 -23.44
CA LYS A 589 3.80 -30.11 -23.13
C LYS A 589 3.05 -28.82 -22.78
N GLU A 590 3.73 -27.68 -22.77
CA GLU A 590 3.14 -26.37 -22.43
C GLU A 590 2.40 -26.37 -21.08
N VAL A 591 2.94 -27.08 -20.08
CA VAL A 591 2.32 -27.22 -18.75
C VAL A 591 2.27 -25.88 -17.99
N HIS A 592 3.24 -25.01 -18.24
CA HIS A 592 3.46 -23.76 -17.51
C HIS A 592 3.14 -22.53 -18.37
N LYS A 593 2.76 -21.42 -17.72
CA LYS A 593 2.58 -20.13 -18.39
C LYS A 593 3.93 -19.49 -18.72
N SER A 594 3.90 -18.52 -19.64
CA SER A 594 5.08 -17.83 -20.16
C SER A 594 6.08 -17.40 -19.08
N SER A 595 5.62 -16.73 -18.02
CA SER A 595 6.49 -16.25 -16.92
C SER A 595 7.22 -17.37 -16.18
N GLN A 596 6.55 -18.50 -15.94
CA GLN A 596 7.17 -19.66 -15.29
C GLN A 596 8.13 -20.38 -16.23
N CYS A 597 7.86 -20.44 -17.54
CA CYS A 597 8.85 -20.92 -18.51
C CYS A 597 10.14 -20.08 -18.45
N MET A 598 10.04 -18.74 -18.31
CA MET A 598 11.21 -17.87 -18.13
C MET A 598 12.01 -18.24 -16.87
N TRP A 599 11.34 -18.46 -15.75
CA TRP A 599 11.99 -18.86 -14.50
C TRP A 599 12.62 -20.26 -14.59
N LEU A 600 11.98 -21.19 -15.30
CA LEU A 600 12.53 -22.50 -15.55
C LEU A 600 13.81 -22.42 -16.40
N MET A 601 13.82 -21.59 -17.45
CA MET A 601 15.04 -21.34 -18.24
C MET A 601 16.16 -20.72 -17.40
N GLN A 602 15.83 -19.85 -16.44
CA GLN A 602 16.80 -19.34 -15.47
C GLN A 602 17.36 -20.45 -14.55
N ALA A 603 16.49 -21.35 -14.07
CA ALA A 603 16.91 -22.50 -13.28
C ALA A 603 17.88 -23.39 -14.05
N LEU A 604 17.59 -23.65 -15.34
CA LEU A 604 18.46 -24.43 -16.21
C LEU A 604 19.78 -23.72 -16.53
N GLY A 605 19.79 -22.40 -16.66
CA GLY A 605 21.03 -21.65 -16.85
C GLY A 605 21.97 -21.77 -15.64
N PHE A 606 21.44 -21.65 -14.41
CA PHE A 606 22.23 -21.90 -13.20
C PHE A 606 22.76 -23.33 -13.13
N LEU A 607 21.91 -24.34 -13.42
CA LEU A 607 22.33 -25.74 -13.45
C LEU A 607 23.47 -25.98 -14.46
N LEU A 608 23.31 -25.48 -15.68
CA LEU A 608 24.28 -25.70 -16.76
C LEU A 608 25.61 -24.98 -16.49
N SER A 609 25.58 -23.79 -15.87
CA SER A 609 26.80 -23.03 -15.54
C SER A 609 27.76 -23.75 -14.59
N ALA A 610 27.29 -24.78 -13.87
CA ALA A 610 28.11 -25.56 -12.97
C ALA A 610 28.71 -26.83 -13.59
N LEU A 611 28.27 -27.23 -14.78
CA LEU A 611 28.70 -28.47 -15.43
C LEU A 611 30.05 -28.33 -16.15
N PRO A 612 30.76 -29.43 -16.41
CA PRO A 612 31.93 -29.40 -17.28
C PRO A 612 31.58 -28.86 -18.67
N VAL A 613 32.44 -28.00 -19.21
CA VAL A 613 32.37 -27.36 -20.53
C VAL A 613 31.90 -28.30 -21.66
N GLU A 614 32.43 -29.51 -21.71
CA GLU A 614 32.12 -30.49 -22.76
C GLU A 614 30.65 -30.93 -22.70
N GLU A 615 30.10 -31.04 -21.49
CA GLU A 615 28.71 -31.40 -21.27
C GLU A 615 27.76 -30.22 -21.50
N ILE A 616 28.18 -28.99 -21.17
CA ILE A 616 27.38 -27.78 -21.37
C ILE A 616 26.95 -27.70 -22.83
N LEU A 617 27.88 -27.83 -23.78
CA LEU A 617 27.58 -27.72 -25.20
C LEU A 617 26.50 -28.71 -25.67
N VAL A 618 26.67 -29.98 -25.31
CA VAL A 618 25.76 -31.05 -25.72
C VAL A 618 24.37 -30.83 -25.14
N ARG A 619 24.30 -30.53 -23.84
CA ARG A 619 23.04 -30.34 -23.10
C ARG A 619 22.31 -29.05 -23.53
N LEU A 620 23.07 -27.97 -23.73
CA LEU A 620 22.56 -26.68 -24.20
C LEU A 620 22.02 -26.79 -25.63
N HIS A 621 22.72 -27.51 -26.51
CA HIS A 621 22.22 -27.79 -27.85
C HIS A 621 20.88 -28.53 -27.78
N THR A 622 20.79 -29.64 -27.03
CA THR A 622 19.53 -30.40 -26.88
C THR A 622 18.39 -29.54 -26.31
N LEU A 623 18.66 -28.63 -25.37
CA LEU A 623 17.66 -27.73 -24.79
C LEU A 623 17.17 -26.67 -25.79
N VAL A 624 18.08 -26.06 -26.56
CA VAL A 624 17.79 -24.89 -27.40
C VAL A 624 17.27 -25.28 -28.79
N THR A 625 17.73 -26.40 -29.37
CA THR A 625 17.34 -26.85 -30.72
C THR A 625 15.83 -26.86 -30.99
N PRO A 626 14.95 -27.45 -30.15
CA PRO A 626 13.52 -27.49 -30.45
C PRO A 626 12.91 -26.08 -30.55
N HIS A 627 13.31 -25.18 -29.67
CA HIS A 627 12.84 -23.79 -29.67
C HIS A 627 13.36 -22.99 -30.87
N VAL A 628 14.61 -23.23 -31.29
CA VAL A 628 15.16 -22.57 -32.48
C VAL A 628 14.51 -23.06 -33.77
N GLN A 629 14.20 -24.37 -33.87
CA GLN A 629 13.45 -24.91 -35.02
C GLN A 629 12.02 -24.33 -35.10
N GLN A 630 11.37 -24.18 -33.95
CA GLN A 630 10.07 -23.51 -33.88
C GLN A 630 10.18 -22.04 -34.29
N LEU A 631 11.21 -21.32 -33.81
CA LEU A 631 11.46 -19.92 -34.17
C LEU A 631 11.78 -19.74 -35.66
N ASP A 632 12.52 -20.66 -36.29
CA ASP A 632 12.77 -20.66 -37.74
C ASP A 632 11.48 -20.85 -38.54
N THR A 633 10.63 -21.78 -38.10
CA THR A 633 9.31 -22.00 -38.71
C THR A 633 8.44 -20.73 -38.62
N LEU A 634 8.42 -20.06 -37.46
CA LEU A 634 7.68 -18.81 -37.26
C LEU A 634 8.27 -17.64 -38.06
N ALA A 635 9.59 -17.57 -38.18
CA ALA A 635 10.29 -16.53 -38.95
C ALA A 635 9.99 -16.64 -40.46
N GLN A 636 9.68 -17.83 -40.97
CA GLN A 636 9.33 -18.04 -42.38
C GLN A 636 7.88 -17.65 -42.70
N GLN A 637 6.97 -17.68 -41.73
CA GLN A 637 5.56 -17.34 -41.90
C GLN A 637 5.33 -15.83 -42.08
N GLU A 638 4.12 -15.45 -42.52
CA GLU A 638 3.70 -14.05 -42.60
C GLU A 638 3.43 -13.47 -41.19
N PRO A 639 3.66 -12.16 -40.98
CA PRO A 639 3.40 -11.51 -39.70
C PRO A 639 1.92 -11.61 -39.31
N ASN A 640 1.65 -12.17 -38.13
CA ASN A 640 0.31 -12.26 -37.55
C ASN A 640 0.40 -12.19 -36.01
N PRO A 641 -0.67 -11.81 -35.30
CA PRO A 641 -0.62 -11.59 -33.86
C PRO A 641 -0.29 -12.86 -33.03
N SER A 642 -0.67 -14.05 -33.51
CA SER A 642 -0.34 -15.32 -32.84
C SER A 642 1.15 -15.66 -32.98
N ASN A 643 1.73 -15.40 -34.14
CA ASN A 643 3.15 -15.57 -34.43
C ASN A 643 3.98 -14.58 -33.62
N LYS A 644 3.51 -13.33 -33.47
CA LYS A 644 4.12 -12.32 -32.61
C LYS A 644 4.33 -12.83 -31.18
N GLN A 645 3.25 -13.28 -30.54
CA GLN A 645 3.30 -13.77 -29.16
C GLN A 645 4.23 -14.98 -29.01
N SER A 646 4.21 -15.90 -29.98
CA SER A 646 5.09 -17.08 -29.99
C SER A 646 6.57 -16.70 -30.16
N ILE A 647 6.88 -15.74 -31.03
CA ILE A 647 8.24 -15.22 -31.23
C ILE A 647 8.75 -14.55 -29.95
N ILE A 648 7.95 -13.66 -29.35
CA ILE A 648 8.31 -12.97 -28.10
C ILE A 648 8.54 -13.98 -26.97
N HIS A 649 7.69 -15.01 -26.86
CA HIS A 649 7.84 -16.06 -25.86
C HIS A 649 9.17 -16.83 -26.03
N ILE A 650 9.51 -17.28 -27.24
CA ILE A 650 10.76 -18.01 -27.48
C ILE A 650 11.99 -17.13 -27.23
N LEU A 651 11.98 -15.87 -27.69
CA LEU A 651 13.05 -14.91 -27.43
C LEU A 651 13.21 -14.64 -25.92
N GLY A 652 12.09 -14.50 -25.19
CA GLY A 652 12.09 -14.38 -23.74
C GLY A 652 12.74 -15.57 -23.04
N MET A 653 12.44 -16.80 -23.49
CA MET A 653 13.04 -18.03 -22.93
C MET A 653 14.56 -18.07 -23.14
N MET A 654 15.02 -17.70 -24.33
CA MET A 654 16.45 -17.61 -24.65
C MET A 654 17.14 -16.51 -23.81
N SER A 655 16.53 -15.32 -23.72
CA SER A 655 17.04 -14.22 -22.89
C SER A 655 17.17 -14.64 -21.42
N SER A 656 16.16 -15.35 -20.90
CA SER A 656 16.12 -15.85 -19.53
C SER A 656 17.21 -16.88 -19.25
N LEU A 657 17.44 -17.82 -20.17
CA LEU A 657 18.54 -18.79 -20.09
C LEU A 657 19.90 -18.10 -20.03
N PHE A 658 20.16 -17.19 -20.97
CA PHE A 658 21.43 -16.48 -21.06
C PHE A 658 21.67 -15.53 -19.90
N THR A 659 20.63 -15.06 -19.21
CA THR A 659 20.78 -14.23 -18.00
C THR A 659 21.52 -14.96 -16.87
N THR A 660 21.38 -16.29 -16.80
CA THR A 660 21.88 -17.11 -15.69
C THR A 660 23.00 -18.07 -16.06
N LEU A 661 23.24 -18.29 -17.35
CA LEU A 661 24.29 -19.17 -17.87
C LEU A 661 25.66 -18.47 -17.88
N ASP A 662 26.24 -18.26 -16.71
CA ASP A 662 27.57 -17.65 -16.55
C ASP A 662 28.66 -18.72 -16.42
N ILE A 663 29.36 -19.00 -17.53
CA ILE A 663 30.45 -19.98 -17.59
C ILE A 663 31.76 -19.39 -17.02
N ASN A 664 31.85 -18.06 -16.88
CA ASN A 664 33.08 -17.36 -16.53
C ASN A 664 33.38 -17.36 -15.03
N ARG A 665 32.35 -17.41 -14.16
CA ARG A 665 32.54 -17.56 -12.71
C ARG A 665 33.28 -18.83 -12.28
N GLN A 666 33.34 -19.87 -13.12
CA GLN A 666 34.16 -21.05 -12.86
C GLN A 666 35.66 -20.81 -13.15
N ALA A 667 35.98 -19.91 -14.08
CA ALA A 667 37.34 -19.64 -14.53
C ALA A 667 38.12 -18.71 -13.57
N ASP A 668 37.44 -17.81 -12.85
CA ASP A 668 38.09 -16.94 -11.85
C ASP A 668 38.67 -17.72 -10.65
N ASN A 669 38.19 -18.95 -10.39
CA ASN A 669 38.74 -19.83 -9.35
C ASN A 669 39.93 -20.69 -9.83
N LEU A 670 40.25 -20.68 -11.13
CA LEU A 670 41.31 -21.48 -11.74
C LEU A 670 42.22 -20.55 -12.56
N GLU A 671 43.19 -19.92 -11.90
CA GLU A 671 44.21 -19.09 -12.55
C GLU A 671 44.85 -19.84 -13.75
N GLY A 672 44.62 -19.33 -14.97
CA GLY A 672 45.46 -19.62 -16.13
C GLY A 672 44.94 -20.62 -17.18
N ALA A 673 43.72 -21.14 -17.08
CA ALA A 673 43.14 -21.92 -18.18
C ALA A 673 42.47 -21.00 -19.22
N SER A 674 42.91 -21.04 -20.48
CA SER A 674 42.25 -20.37 -21.59
C SER A 674 40.77 -20.77 -21.65
N SER A 675 39.86 -19.81 -21.46
CA SER A 675 38.42 -20.05 -21.48
C SER A 675 38.00 -20.68 -22.82
N PRO A 676 37.33 -21.85 -22.82
CA PRO A 676 36.77 -22.40 -24.03
C PRO A 676 35.63 -21.50 -24.52
N ARG A 677 35.76 -20.98 -25.76
CA ARG A 677 34.88 -20.01 -26.42
C ARG A 677 33.56 -20.66 -26.89
N LEU A 678 32.72 -21.12 -25.97
CA LEU A 678 31.58 -22.01 -26.28
C LEU A 678 30.29 -21.28 -26.65
N ALA A 679 29.98 -20.17 -25.98
CA ALA A 679 28.77 -19.38 -26.20
C ALA A 679 28.63 -18.70 -27.59
N PRO A 680 29.71 -18.28 -28.30
CA PRO A 680 29.58 -17.53 -29.54
C PRO A 680 28.93 -18.30 -30.69
N MET A 681 29.13 -19.63 -30.80
CA MET A 681 28.65 -20.41 -31.95
C MET A 681 27.12 -20.52 -31.99
N GLN A 682 26.48 -20.75 -30.84
CA GLN A 682 25.02 -20.83 -30.73
C GLN A 682 24.37 -19.45 -30.85
N LEU A 683 24.99 -18.41 -30.28
CA LEU A 683 24.55 -17.03 -30.45
C LEU A 683 24.67 -16.57 -31.91
N GLN A 684 25.66 -17.03 -32.67
CA GLN A 684 25.82 -16.70 -34.08
C GLN A 684 24.72 -17.33 -34.97
N TYR A 685 24.29 -18.55 -34.64
CA TYR A 685 23.13 -19.18 -35.27
C TYR A 685 21.84 -18.42 -34.92
N LEU A 686 21.63 -18.10 -33.64
CA LEU A 686 20.50 -17.30 -33.17
C LEU A 686 20.47 -15.89 -33.82
N PHE A 687 21.63 -15.27 -34.00
CA PHE A 687 21.76 -13.95 -34.63
C PHE A 687 21.25 -13.95 -36.08
N THR A 688 21.54 -15.00 -36.84
CA THR A 688 21.07 -15.13 -38.23
C THR A 688 19.55 -15.21 -38.27
N LEU A 689 18.94 -15.97 -37.36
CA LEU A 689 17.49 -16.09 -37.25
C LEU A 689 16.82 -14.79 -36.78
N ILE A 690 17.42 -14.10 -35.80
CA ILE A 690 16.96 -12.79 -35.33
C ILE A 690 16.95 -11.76 -36.46
N ARG A 691 17.95 -11.76 -37.35
CA ARG A 691 17.95 -10.86 -38.52
C ARG A 691 16.77 -11.13 -39.46
N THR A 692 16.43 -12.40 -39.67
CA THR A 692 15.24 -12.78 -40.46
C THR A 692 13.96 -12.27 -39.81
N ILE A 693 13.85 -12.36 -38.48
CA ILE A 693 12.70 -11.83 -37.72
C ILE A 693 12.62 -10.30 -37.84
N LEU A 694 13.72 -9.59 -37.58
CA LEU A 694 13.77 -8.13 -37.68
C LEU A 694 13.45 -7.62 -39.08
N SER A 695 13.75 -8.38 -40.14
CA SER A 695 13.39 -7.98 -41.51
C SER A 695 11.87 -7.88 -41.75
N LYS A 696 11.07 -8.58 -40.94
CA LYS A 696 9.61 -8.64 -41.03
C LYS A 696 8.90 -7.86 -39.91
N TRP A 697 9.56 -7.63 -38.78
CA TRP A 697 8.99 -7.07 -37.55
C TRP A 697 9.71 -5.81 -37.05
N LEU A 698 10.39 -5.07 -37.94
CA LEU A 698 11.18 -3.90 -37.56
C LEU A 698 10.33 -2.75 -36.98
N ASP A 699 9.07 -2.69 -37.39
CA ASP A 699 8.06 -1.70 -36.99
C ASP A 699 7.33 -2.05 -35.70
N ASP A 700 7.45 -3.29 -35.21
CA ASP A 700 6.79 -3.73 -33.98
C ASP A 700 7.69 -3.52 -32.75
N SER A 701 7.26 -2.64 -31.85
CA SER A 701 8.04 -2.27 -30.67
C SER A 701 8.30 -3.43 -29.71
N GLU A 702 7.34 -4.35 -29.55
CA GLU A 702 7.47 -5.43 -28.56
C GLU A 702 8.44 -6.52 -29.05
N VAL A 703 8.44 -6.81 -30.36
CA VAL A 703 9.38 -7.77 -30.95
C VAL A 703 10.81 -7.22 -30.92
N VAL A 704 11.00 -5.94 -31.28
CA VAL A 704 12.31 -5.30 -31.23
C VAL A 704 12.85 -5.23 -29.80
N GLU A 705 12.00 -4.92 -28.82
CA GLU A 705 12.38 -4.93 -27.40
C GLU A 705 12.79 -6.34 -26.94
N ALA A 706 12.04 -7.39 -27.31
CA ALA A 706 12.40 -8.78 -26.99
C ALA A 706 13.75 -9.17 -27.59
N VAL A 707 14.03 -8.77 -28.84
CA VAL A 707 15.33 -9.00 -29.50
C VAL A 707 16.46 -8.26 -28.77
N CYS A 708 16.27 -6.98 -28.45
CA CYS A 708 17.26 -6.21 -27.68
C CYS A 708 17.49 -6.83 -26.31
N GLY A 709 16.43 -7.35 -25.66
CA GLY A 709 16.50 -8.03 -24.37
C GLY A 709 17.33 -9.31 -24.39
N VAL A 710 17.30 -10.10 -25.47
CA VAL A 710 18.20 -11.28 -25.61
C VAL A 710 19.66 -10.86 -25.58
N PHE A 711 20.02 -9.82 -26.33
CA PHE A 711 21.40 -9.36 -26.41
C PHE A 711 21.85 -8.58 -25.17
N ASP A 712 20.99 -7.77 -24.53
CA ASP A 712 21.32 -7.12 -23.25
C ASP A 712 21.73 -8.14 -22.20
N LYS A 713 20.95 -9.20 -22.03
CA LYS A 713 21.27 -10.28 -21.09
C LYS A 713 22.52 -11.04 -21.50
N SER A 714 22.65 -11.39 -22.78
CA SER A 714 23.84 -12.10 -23.28
C SER A 714 25.13 -11.30 -23.09
N VAL A 715 25.11 -9.99 -23.37
CA VAL A 715 26.23 -9.06 -23.20
C VAL A 715 26.61 -8.93 -21.72
N ARG A 716 25.63 -8.85 -20.82
CA ARG A 716 25.87 -8.77 -19.37
C ARG A 716 26.47 -10.04 -18.79
N THR A 717 26.09 -11.21 -19.31
CA THR A 717 26.58 -12.49 -18.82
C THR A 717 27.96 -12.83 -19.38
N LEU A 718 28.18 -12.62 -20.68
CA LEU A 718 29.43 -12.99 -21.36
C LEU A 718 30.53 -11.93 -21.24
N LEU A 719 30.17 -10.68 -20.93
CA LEU A 719 31.10 -9.56 -20.82
C LEU A 719 32.07 -9.51 -22.01
N HIS A 720 33.38 -9.60 -21.78
CA HIS A 720 34.42 -9.54 -22.81
C HIS A 720 34.34 -10.69 -23.83
N ASP A 721 33.80 -11.86 -23.45
CA ASP A 721 33.64 -13.00 -24.38
C ASP A 721 32.58 -12.77 -25.46
N PHE A 722 31.75 -11.72 -25.31
CA PHE A 722 30.83 -11.28 -26.36
C PHE A 722 31.53 -10.48 -27.48
N GLY A 723 32.81 -10.13 -27.33
CA GLY A 723 33.62 -9.35 -28.28
C GLY A 723 33.45 -9.72 -29.77
N PRO A 724 33.46 -11.02 -30.16
CA PRO A 724 33.28 -11.43 -31.57
C PRO A 724 31.97 -10.98 -32.23
N MET A 725 30.93 -10.68 -31.45
CA MET A 725 29.61 -10.27 -31.95
C MET A 725 29.39 -8.74 -31.94
N VAL A 726 30.29 -7.97 -31.34
CA VAL A 726 30.14 -6.51 -31.17
C VAL A 726 29.90 -5.80 -32.50
N ALA A 727 30.69 -6.11 -33.53
CA ALA A 727 30.54 -5.49 -34.85
C ALA A 727 29.16 -5.77 -35.49
N GLN A 728 28.66 -7.00 -35.35
CA GLN A 728 27.38 -7.40 -35.92
C GLN A 728 26.22 -6.76 -35.14
N LEU A 729 26.31 -6.73 -33.81
CA LEU A 729 25.31 -6.10 -32.95
C LEU A 729 25.24 -4.58 -33.17
N SER A 730 26.37 -3.89 -33.29
CA SER A 730 26.40 -2.45 -33.60
C SER A 730 25.74 -2.14 -34.94
N GLY A 731 25.98 -2.96 -35.96
CA GLY A 731 25.31 -2.80 -37.26
C GLY A 731 23.80 -2.99 -37.17
N MET A 732 23.34 -4.00 -36.43
CA MET A 732 21.92 -4.28 -36.21
C MET A 732 21.22 -3.16 -35.43
N LEU A 733 21.82 -2.70 -34.32
CA LEU A 733 21.27 -1.60 -33.51
C LEU A 733 21.14 -0.30 -34.30
N GLY A 734 22.13 0.00 -35.15
CA GLY A 734 22.06 1.16 -36.04
C GLY A 734 20.88 1.07 -37.02
N GLN A 735 20.62 -0.12 -37.58
CA GLN A 735 19.47 -0.35 -38.47
C GLN A 735 18.14 -0.20 -37.74
N ILE A 736 18.01 -0.81 -36.56
CA ILE A 736 16.80 -0.72 -35.73
C ILE A 736 16.50 0.74 -35.40
N TYR A 737 17.46 1.45 -34.80
CA TYR A 737 17.23 2.80 -34.29
C TYR A 737 17.02 3.84 -35.40
N SER A 738 17.63 3.63 -36.57
CA SER A 738 17.42 4.52 -37.73
C SER A 738 16.03 4.37 -38.36
N ALA A 739 15.45 3.17 -38.30
CA ALA A 739 14.11 2.92 -38.81
C ALA A 739 13.03 3.29 -37.79
N PHE A 740 13.15 2.77 -36.55
CA PHE A 740 12.21 2.98 -35.46
C PHE A 740 12.99 3.23 -34.16
N PRO A 741 13.20 4.51 -33.77
CA PRO A 741 13.95 4.87 -32.57
C PRO A 741 13.27 4.34 -31.29
N GLN A 742 13.97 3.51 -30.51
CA GLN A 742 13.48 2.92 -29.26
C GLN A 742 14.52 3.03 -28.14
N ALA A 743 14.05 3.19 -26.89
CA ALA A 743 14.93 3.29 -25.73
C ALA A 743 15.77 2.01 -25.49
N SER A 744 15.21 0.83 -25.76
CA SER A 744 15.88 -0.48 -25.62
C SER A 744 17.21 -0.57 -26.40
N ALA A 745 17.27 0.03 -27.58
CA ALA A 745 18.48 0.11 -28.39
C ALA A 745 19.55 1.04 -27.79
N LEU A 746 19.13 2.16 -27.17
CA LEU A 746 20.04 3.05 -26.43
C LEU A 746 20.61 2.37 -25.19
N ASP A 747 19.78 1.65 -24.44
CA ASP A 747 20.21 0.90 -23.26
C ASP A 747 21.21 -0.21 -23.59
N LEU A 748 20.98 -0.94 -24.69
CA LEU A 748 21.91 -1.95 -25.15
C LEU A 748 23.23 -1.32 -25.63
N ALA A 749 23.17 -0.22 -26.37
CA ALA A 749 24.37 0.51 -26.78
C ALA A 749 25.15 1.05 -25.57
N ARG A 750 24.47 1.56 -24.54
CA ARG A 750 25.08 1.98 -23.27
C ARG A 750 25.81 0.81 -22.60
N GLN A 751 25.22 -0.38 -22.60
CA GLN A 751 25.83 -1.58 -22.03
C GLN A 751 27.09 -2.01 -22.82
N MET A 752 27.05 -1.94 -24.15
CA MET A 752 28.21 -2.19 -25.00
C MET A 752 29.34 -1.19 -24.74
N VAL A 753 29.02 0.10 -24.60
CA VAL A 753 30.01 1.13 -24.22
C VAL A 753 30.64 0.80 -22.87
N HIS A 754 29.83 0.48 -21.87
CA HIS A 754 30.31 0.18 -20.52
C HIS A 754 31.33 -0.97 -20.49
N ILE A 755 31.11 -2.03 -21.27
CA ILE A 755 31.96 -3.24 -21.24
C ILE A 755 33.19 -3.08 -22.14
N PHE A 756 33.03 -2.52 -23.34
CA PHE A 756 34.06 -2.56 -24.39
C PHE A 756 34.80 -1.23 -24.61
N ALA A 757 34.54 -0.17 -23.82
CA ALA A 757 35.22 1.12 -23.98
C ALA A 757 36.75 1.04 -23.82
N GLY A 758 37.26 0.06 -23.08
CA GLY A 758 38.69 -0.18 -22.89
C GLY A 758 39.38 -0.97 -24.01
N GLU A 759 38.64 -1.49 -24.99
CA GLU A 759 39.17 -2.39 -26.03
C GLU A 759 39.30 -1.71 -27.39
N GLU A 760 40.55 -1.43 -27.81
CA GLU A 760 40.86 -0.71 -29.06
C GLU A 760 40.26 -1.37 -30.32
N HIS A 761 40.06 -2.68 -30.30
CA HIS A 761 39.56 -3.46 -31.45
C HIS A 761 38.05 -3.26 -31.69
N HIS A 762 37.30 -2.81 -30.68
CA HIS A 762 35.85 -2.66 -30.72
C HIS A 762 35.39 -1.20 -30.73
N ILE A 763 36.27 -0.28 -30.31
CA ILE A 763 35.96 1.15 -30.14
C ILE A 763 35.45 1.83 -31.42
N SER A 764 35.95 1.42 -32.59
CA SER A 764 35.54 1.99 -33.88
C SER A 764 34.04 1.74 -34.15
N ASN A 765 33.59 0.49 -33.97
CA ASN A 765 32.18 0.11 -34.21
C ASN A 765 31.23 0.79 -33.21
N ILE A 766 31.63 0.85 -31.94
CA ILE A 766 30.84 1.46 -30.87
C ILE A 766 30.74 2.97 -31.08
N ARG A 767 31.84 3.63 -31.46
CA ARG A 767 31.84 5.07 -31.76
C ARG A 767 30.89 5.41 -32.90
N SER A 768 30.97 4.67 -34.02
CA SER A 768 30.05 4.87 -35.15
C SER A 768 28.59 4.65 -34.76
N LEU A 769 28.31 3.65 -33.91
CA LEU A 769 26.97 3.44 -33.37
C LEU A 769 26.50 4.65 -32.54
N ILE A 770 27.31 5.13 -31.59
CA ILE A 770 26.93 6.25 -30.71
C ILE A 770 26.72 7.54 -31.50
N GLU A 771 27.56 7.82 -32.50
CA GLU A 771 27.40 8.98 -33.39
C GLU A 771 26.04 8.92 -34.13
N LEU A 772 25.69 7.75 -34.67
CA LEU A 772 24.40 7.51 -35.33
C LEU A 772 23.21 7.67 -34.37
N LEU A 773 23.25 7.00 -33.22
CA LEU A 773 22.18 7.03 -32.22
C LEU A 773 21.95 8.47 -31.75
N THR A 774 23.01 9.18 -31.36
CA THR A 774 22.94 10.56 -30.85
C THR A 774 22.37 11.52 -31.91
N SER A 775 22.82 11.42 -33.15
CA SER A 775 22.31 12.26 -34.25
C SER A 775 20.80 12.08 -34.45
N THR A 776 20.33 10.82 -34.46
CA THR A 776 18.91 10.48 -34.61
C THR A 776 18.10 10.96 -33.39
N THR A 777 18.58 10.74 -32.16
CA THR A 777 17.90 11.21 -30.93
C THR A 777 17.78 12.73 -30.87
N LEU A 778 18.84 13.48 -31.22
CA LEU A 778 18.82 14.94 -31.24
C LEU A 778 17.82 15.48 -32.27
N THR A 779 17.70 14.83 -33.43
CA THR A 779 16.72 15.20 -34.45
C THR A 779 15.28 15.03 -33.93
N ILE A 780 15.00 13.93 -33.23
CA ILE A 780 13.69 13.66 -32.61
C ILE A 780 13.40 14.69 -31.52
N PHE A 781 14.39 14.98 -30.65
CA PHE A 781 14.23 15.94 -29.56
C PHE A 781 13.90 17.35 -30.06
N GLN A 782 14.50 17.76 -31.18
CA GLN A 782 14.19 19.04 -31.82
C GLN A 782 12.78 19.10 -32.42
N GLN A 783 12.21 17.96 -32.81
CA GLN A 783 10.84 17.87 -33.36
C GLN A 783 9.75 17.86 -32.27
N GLY A 784 10.07 17.45 -31.03
CA GLY A 784 9.14 17.38 -29.90
C GLY A 784 8.74 18.72 -29.26
N SER A 785 8.96 19.85 -29.95
CA SER A 785 8.62 21.21 -29.48
C SER A 785 7.44 21.84 -30.23
N GLY A 786 6.58 21.03 -30.86
CA GLY A 786 5.40 21.47 -31.62
C GLY A 786 4.09 21.14 -30.93
#